data_AF-A0A653R082-F1
#
_entry.id   AF-A0A653R082-F1
#
_cell.length_a   1.000
_cell.length_b   1.000
_cell.length_c   1.000
_cell.angle_alpha   90.00
_cell.angle_beta   90.00
_cell.angle_gamma   90.00
#
_symmetry.space_group_name_H-M   'P 1'
#
loop_
_entity.id
_entity.type
_entity.pdbx_description
1 polymer ?
#
loop_
_entity_poly.entity_id
_entity_poly.type
_entity_poly.pdbx_seq_one_letter_code
_entity_poly.pdbx_strand_id
1 'polypeptide(L)'
;MRSKFNVLLTVLVVMLGQIAFAQVKTVSGTVVDQNGLPLPSVAIQEKGSGNGTQTDFDGNFKIDVKQGSILVFSYVSMKTQEVIVNSTTLKVTLQEDITTLEGVVVTALGIKRQEKSLGYASQNIKGDEMTEGRESNVINSLSGKIAGVQITSSSGSVGSSSRIILRGISSITGNTEPLFIVDGVPMDNTNYGNAGSGGGRDLPNGISNINPDDVESIEVLKGPTAAALYGIRAGNGAIIITTKRGKNSEKLGVSFNTNITFSNPLVLPDYQNSYGQGSDPNGGSIANYFEYVDGAGSGTGDGVDESWGAPLDSGLEFVQWDSFKYGGGASPWISHPDNVKNFFNTGLNISNTLAFQGGNEKTTYRLSVGNSDQKGMVPFTDFKKVNIGLNGSHKASDKLSTNFSLNYVNEKSNNLPTVGYNSENVMQQFIWSARNINFSDLKDWRNLPLSPSYDNLSAQVPINWNNNFQNNPYWVLENNKNTYSRDRIYGNVGMNYDFSDKFGVSGKLMIDQFSQQESLIKAVGTNETIDGSFQSVARSYRETNLEFLAKYNNSLGEDFKFNLNFGSNSMRRIRTFNSGLAPALELPFLYNLSNLKTGSIAQQTNNYQEQRINSLLGFGDISYKNAIFLNLTARNDWASVLAKENNSFFYYSATLSTVLTDLLKIESETINFFKLRGGLSKVGRLGEIGPYNINTTFVLNNNGWGNQATNNNTQFNPNAKPENVVSSEVGFDLYAFQSRAKLSATYYIQKSNDLLLAADVDPATTYQRSFGNFAQMENKGFEVQLGVNVIKKENFFFDIDLNFATNKNKVISLGGLDSYELGGQWGLTLQAQPGQPFGLLVGRGFERNENGDIIYENGLPVVDNTQKILGDINPDWTGGINLSLGYKDFTLSSLVDAKMGGKIHSMTYAWGRYSGVLAETLYGRETGIVGDGVISDGNGGWIPNNVVTEAKKFNQAVYGNNNEESSIFDASYVKLREVRLGYSLPKKWLDNTSIDNIKLSVVARNLAILYKKTPHIDPESGFSSANGEQGQEFGQLPSARNIGFNLNVQF
;
A
#
# COMPACT_ATOMS: atom_id res chain seq x y z
N MET A 1 -28.94 -3.51 -91.16
CA MET A 1 -28.45 -2.32 -90.41
C MET A 1 -28.33 -2.54 -88.89
N ARG A 2 -28.72 -3.68 -88.30
CA ARG A 2 -28.62 -3.93 -86.84
C ARG A 2 -27.29 -4.52 -86.34
N SER A 3 -26.39 -5.00 -87.21
CA SER A 3 -25.10 -5.57 -86.78
C SER A 3 -23.94 -4.57 -86.71
N LYS A 4 -24.05 -3.40 -87.36
CA LYS A 4 -22.98 -2.38 -87.34
C LYS A 4 -23.04 -1.44 -86.12
N PHE A 5 -24.19 -1.33 -85.45
CA PHE A 5 -24.34 -0.50 -84.25
C PHE A 5 -23.81 -1.19 -82.99
N ASN A 6 -23.94 -2.51 -82.90
CA ASN A 6 -23.42 -3.27 -81.75
C ASN A 6 -21.89 -3.36 -81.75
N VAL A 7 -21.23 -3.37 -82.91
CA VAL A 7 -19.76 -3.36 -82.98
C VAL A 7 -19.22 -1.98 -82.57
N LEU A 8 -19.90 -0.89 -82.94
CA LEU A 8 -19.51 0.46 -82.54
C LEU A 8 -19.71 0.69 -81.03
N LEU A 9 -20.78 0.16 -80.44
CA LEU A 9 -21.05 0.25 -79.00
C LEU A 9 -20.08 -0.61 -78.17
N THR A 10 -19.72 -1.80 -78.65
CA THR A 10 -18.71 -2.65 -77.98
C THR A 10 -17.32 -2.03 -78.05
N VAL A 11 -16.94 -1.39 -79.17
CA VAL A 11 -15.67 -0.66 -79.27
C VAL A 11 -15.67 0.59 -78.38
N LEU A 12 -16.82 1.28 -78.23
CA LEU A 12 -16.93 2.44 -77.33
C LEU A 12 -16.88 2.02 -75.84
N VAL A 13 -17.45 0.88 -75.47
CA VAL A 13 -17.40 0.33 -74.09
C VAL A 13 -16.02 -0.23 -73.76
N VAL A 14 -15.31 -0.81 -74.74
CA VAL A 14 -13.91 -1.25 -74.57
C VAL A 14 -12.94 -0.05 -74.52
N MET A 15 -13.22 1.03 -75.26
CA MET A 15 -12.44 2.28 -75.17
C MET A 15 -12.73 3.10 -73.89
N LEU A 16 -13.97 3.09 -73.38
CA LEU A 16 -14.32 3.71 -72.10
C LEU A 16 -13.81 2.90 -70.90
N GLY A 17 -13.60 1.58 -71.07
CA GLY A 17 -12.94 0.72 -70.08
C GLY A 17 -11.44 0.96 -69.88
N GLN A 18 -10.79 1.73 -70.76
CA GLN A 18 -9.34 2.03 -70.65
C GLN A 18 -9.01 3.34 -69.93
N ILE A 19 -9.99 4.16 -69.52
CA ILE A 19 -9.73 5.47 -68.88
C ILE A 19 -9.81 5.39 -67.33
N ALA A 20 -9.99 4.19 -66.74
CA ALA A 20 -10.14 4.01 -65.29
C ALA A 20 -9.02 3.19 -64.59
N PHE A 21 -7.86 3.01 -65.22
CA PHE A 21 -6.66 2.53 -64.52
C PHE A 21 -5.68 3.69 -64.34
N ALA A 22 -5.86 4.46 -63.27
CA ALA A 22 -4.75 5.24 -62.73
C ALA A 22 -3.63 4.25 -62.40
N GLN A 23 -2.50 4.35 -63.11
CA GLN A 23 -1.36 3.45 -62.98
C GLN A 23 -0.87 3.45 -61.52
N VAL A 24 -1.15 2.38 -60.80
CA VAL A 24 -0.45 2.04 -59.55
C VAL A 24 1.01 1.85 -59.92
N LYS A 25 1.91 2.61 -59.29
CA LYS A 25 3.35 2.48 -59.48
C LYS A 25 3.98 2.06 -58.17
N THR A 26 4.95 1.15 -58.24
CA THR A 26 5.79 0.80 -57.09
C THR A 26 6.70 1.98 -56.76
N VAL A 27 6.45 2.61 -55.62
CA VAL A 27 7.32 3.63 -55.04
C VAL A 27 8.31 2.93 -54.13
N SER A 28 9.59 3.22 -54.32
CA SER A 28 10.67 2.74 -53.47
C SER A 28 11.34 3.91 -52.78
N GLY A 29 12.00 3.68 -51.64
CA GLY A 29 12.69 4.77 -50.97
C GLY A 29 13.44 4.36 -49.73
N THR A 30 14.11 5.33 -49.11
CA THR A 30 14.87 5.15 -47.86
C THR A 30 14.42 6.19 -46.84
N VAL A 31 14.22 5.78 -45.60
CA VAL A 31 13.92 6.65 -44.46
C VAL A 31 15.14 6.73 -43.56
N VAL A 32 15.54 7.95 -43.21
CA VAL A 32 16.70 8.24 -42.35
C VAL A 32 16.32 9.22 -41.23
N ASP A 33 17.12 9.29 -40.17
CA ASP A 33 17.01 10.32 -39.14
C ASP A 33 17.71 11.63 -39.56
N GLN A 34 17.64 12.64 -38.69
CA GLN A 34 18.29 13.94 -38.86
C GLN A 34 19.82 13.89 -38.96
N ASN A 35 20.45 12.79 -38.52
CA ASN A 35 21.89 12.55 -38.60
C ASN A 35 22.28 11.71 -39.83
N GLY A 36 21.30 11.33 -40.66
CA GLY A 36 21.49 10.50 -41.85
C GLY A 36 21.59 8.99 -41.59
N LEU A 37 21.27 8.54 -40.38
CA LEU A 37 21.21 7.12 -40.04
C LEU A 37 19.92 6.49 -40.57
N PRO A 38 19.97 5.30 -41.20
CA PRO A 38 18.77 4.61 -41.67
C PRO A 38 17.84 4.23 -40.51
N LEU A 39 16.54 4.42 -40.69
CA LEU A 39 15.52 4.13 -39.69
C LEU A 39 14.78 2.83 -40.05
N PRO A 40 14.99 1.73 -39.31
CA PRO A 40 14.30 0.48 -39.56
C PRO A 40 12.92 0.44 -38.93
N SER A 41 11.95 -0.24 -39.56
CA SER A 41 10.57 -0.39 -39.07
C SER A 41 9.75 0.92 -38.97
N VAL A 42 10.04 1.91 -39.80
CA VAL A 42 9.17 3.08 -40.02
C VAL A 42 7.90 2.58 -40.69
N ALA A 43 6.75 2.82 -40.06
CA ALA A 43 5.46 2.47 -40.63
C ALA A 43 5.06 3.52 -41.67
N ILE A 44 4.73 3.05 -42.88
CA ILE A 44 4.43 3.89 -44.04
C ILE A 44 3.03 3.51 -44.53
N GLN A 45 2.10 4.45 -44.50
CA GLN A 45 0.71 4.19 -44.87
C GLN A 45 0.18 5.20 -45.88
N GLU A 46 -0.59 4.75 -46.87
CA GLU A 46 -1.33 5.62 -47.77
C GLU A 46 -2.51 6.25 -47.02
N LYS A 47 -2.55 7.58 -46.97
CA LYS A 47 -3.54 8.34 -46.18
C LYS A 47 -4.97 8.07 -46.66
N GLY A 48 -5.83 7.62 -45.75
CA GLY A 48 -7.23 7.26 -46.04
C GLY A 48 -7.42 5.86 -46.67
N SER A 49 -6.38 5.03 -46.66
CA SER A 49 -6.35 3.68 -47.21
C SER A 49 -5.74 2.68 -46.21
N GLY A 50 -6.10 1.40 -46.32
CA GLY A 50 -5.47 0.30 -45.58
C GLY A 50 -4.13 -0.16 -46.17
N ASN A 51 -3.71 0.44 -47.30
CA ASN A 51 -2.47 0.11 -48.00
C ASN A 51 -1.25 0.69 -47.26
N GLY A 52 -0.31 -0.16 -46.86
CA GLY A 52 0.86 0.24 -46.07
C GLY A 52 2.02 -0.75 -46.16
N THR A 53 3.20 -0.29 -45.77
CA THR A 53 4.44 -1.08 -45.69
C THR A 53 5.29 -0.60 -44.51
N GLN A 54 6.45 -1.19 -44.28
CA GLN A 54 7.43 -0.70 -43.32
C GLN A 54 8.85 -0.72 -43.89
N THR A 55 9.76 0.06 -43.31
CA THR A 55 11.16 0.02 -43.72
C THR A 55 11.89 -1.23 -43.20
N ASP A 56 12.84 -1.73 -44.00
CA ASP A 56 13.77 -2.80 -43.62
C ASP A 56 14.92 -2.29 -42.72
N PHE A 57 15.90 -3.15 -42.42
CA PHE A 57 17.01 -2.80 -41.53
C PHE A 57 17.88 -1.64 -42.04
N ASP A 58 17.97 -1.49 -43.37
CA ASP A 58 18.75 -0.44 -44.02
C ASP A 58 17.89 0.81 -44.31
N GLY A 59 16.69 0.87 -43.72
CA GLY A 59 15.75 1.98 -43.87
C GLY A 59 15.00 2.00 -45.20
N ASN A 60 15.08 0.95 -46.02
CA ASN A 60 14.46 0.94 -47.35
C ASN A 60 13.00 0.44 -47.30
N PHE A 61 12.15 0.96 -48.18
CA PHE A 61 10.76 0.53 -48.32
C PHE A 61 10.33 0.42 -49.78
N LYS A 62 9.27 -0.36 -50.00
CA LYS A 62 8.53 -0.41 -51.28
C LYS A 62 7.02 -0.44 -51.00
N ILE A 63 6.25 0.39 -51.71
CA ILE A 63 4.78 0.44 -51.61
C ILE A 63 4.16 0.76 -52.97
N ASP A 64 3.07 0.08 -53.30
CA ASP A 64 2.34 0.27 -54.56
C ASP A 64 1.23 1.31 -54.35
N VAL A 65 1.40 2.51 -54.91
CA VAL A 65 0.46 3.65 -54.74
C VAL A 65 0.29 4.43 -56.04
N LYS A 66 -0.77 5.24 -56.11
CA LYS A 66 -1.02 6.14 -57.24
C LYS A 66 -0.15 7.40 -57.12
N GLN A 67 0.23 7.98 -58.24
CA GLN A 67 0.92 9.27 -58.26
C GLN A 67 -0.01 10.36 -57.68
N GLY A 68 0.49 11.15 -56.74
CA GLY A 68 -0.30 12.13 -55.98
C GLY A 68 -0.92 11.60 -54.67
N SER A 69 -0.81 10.30 -54.37
CA SER A 69 -1.17 9.77 -53.04
C SER A 69 -0.28 10.37 -51.95
N ILE A 70 -0.81 10.51 -50.73
CA ILE A 70 -0.07 10.99 -49.57
C ILE A 70 0.36 9.77 -48.75
N LEU A 71 1.67 9.61 -48.56
CA LEU A 71 2.24 8.61 -47.67
C LEU A 71 2.51 9.24 -46.30
N VAL A 72 2.04 8.59 -45.25
CA VAL A 72 2.25 8.97 -43.85
C VAL A 72 3.35 8.09 -43.28
N PHE A 73 4.46 8.69 -42.91
CA PHE A 73 5.62 8.05 -42.29
C PHE A 73 5.54 8.27 -40.78
N SER A 74 5.47 7.18 -40.02
CA SER A 74 5.38 7.22 -38.57
C SER A 74 6.43 6.32 -37.94
N TYR A 75 7.12 6.85 -36.94
CA TYR A 75 8.16 6.13 -36.20
C TYR A 75 8.15 6.59 -34.75
N VAL A 76 8.43 5.67 -33.83
CA VAL A 76 8.37 5.96 -32.39
C VAL A 76 9.37 7.06 -32.06
N SER A 77 8.93 8.09 -31.33
CA SER A 77 9.73 9.26 -30.94
C SER A 77 10.22 10.14 -32.10
N MET A 78 9.64 9.99 -33.30
CA MET A 78 9.85 10.88 -34.45
C MET A 78 8.54 11.53 -34.87
N LYS A 79 8.61 12.75 -35.37
CA LYS A 79 7.44 13.49 -35.82
C LYS A 79 6.86 12.80 -37.06
N THR A 80 5.58 12.44 -37.02
CA THR A 80 4.88 11.89 -38.18
C THR A 80 4.99 12.85 -39.36
N GLN A 81 5.44 12.35 -40.51
CA GLN A 81 5.65 13.14 -41.71
C GLN A 81 4.75 12.67 -42.84
N GLU A 82 4.02 13.59 -43.45
CA GLU A 82 3.23 13.33 -44.66
C GLU A 82 4.02 13.76 -45.89
N VAL A 83 4.16 12.85 -46.86
CA VAL A 83 4.89 13.09 -48.11
C VAL A 83 4.00 12.75 -49.29
N ILE A 84 3.82 13.71 -50.21
CA ILE A 84 3.09 13.50 -51.46
C ILE A 84 3.99 12.73 -52.43
N VAL A 85 3.44 11.66 -53.02
CA VAL A 85 4.15 10.81 -53.99
C VAL A 85 4.24 11.52 -55.34
N ASN A 86 5.36 12.22 -55.56
CA ASN A 86 5.68 12.90 -56.81
C ASN A 86 6.77 12.20 -57.65
N SER A 87 7.40 11.15 -57.10
CA SER A 87 8.52 10.39 -57.69
C SER A 87 8.39 8.89 -57.38
N THR A 88 8.99 8.03 -58.21
CA THR A 88 9.11 6.58 -57.97
C THR A 88 10.20 6.22 -56.95
N THR A 89 11.06 7.19 -56.61
CA THR A 89 12.08 7.06 -55.56
C THR A 89 11.94 8.21 -54.57
N LEU A 90 11.79 7.89 -53.28
CA LEU A 90 11.67 8.87 -52.18
C LEU A 90 12.82 8.72 -51.19
N LYS A 91 13.35 9.84 -50.71
CA LYS A 91 14.21 9.88 -49.51
C LYS A 91 13.50 10.73 -48.47
N VAL A 92 13.21 10.14 -47.32
CA VAL A 92 12.44 10.79 -46.25
C VAL A 92 13.33 10.91 -45.01
N THR A 93 13.42 12.11 -44.45
CA THR A 93 14.19 12.37 -43.23
C THR A 93 13.23 12.69 -42.11
N LEU A 94 13.07 11.77 -41.17
CA LEU A 94 12.23 11.96 -40.01
C LEU A 94 12.98 12.76 -38.94
N GLN A 95 12.31 13.78 -38.41
CA GLN A 95 12.83 14.60 -37.32
C GLN A 95 12.42 13.97 -35.97
N GLU A 96 13.30 14.06 -34.98
CA GLU A 96 12.94 13.67 -33.61
C GLU A 96 11.74 14.48 -33.13
N ASP A 97 10.78 13.79 -32.53
CA ASP A 97 9.62 14.42 -31.94
C ASP A 97 9.98 14.99 -30.57
N ILE A 98 10.60 16.17 -30.55
CA ILE A 98 10.86 16.95 -29.33
C ILE A 98 9.53 17.24 -28.59
N THR A 99 8.39 17.19 -29.28
CA THR A 99 7.04 17.35 -28.71
C THR A 99 6.56 16.17 -27.86
N THR A 100 7.32 15.06 -27.77
CA THR A 100 7.10 14.03 -26.72
C THR A 100 7.35 14.55 -25.29
N LEU A 101 7.77 15.80 -25.13
CA LEU A 101 7.81 16.54 -23.86
C LEU A 101 6.43 16.92 -23.29
N GLU A 102 5.34 16.80 -24.05
CA GLU A 102 3.98 17.11 -23.58
C GLU A 102 3.25 15.86 -23.09
N GLY A 103 3.76 15.24 -22.03
CA GLY A 103 3.04 14.18 -21.33
C GLY A 103 1.62 14.61 -20.95
N VAL A 104 0.64 13.72 -21.15
CA VAL A 104 -0.73 13.93 -20.69
C VAL A 104 -0.92 13.24 -19.35
N VAL A 105 -1.27 14.01 -18.34
CA VAL A 105 -1.55 13.54 -16.98
C VAL A 105 -3.06 13.50 -16.75
N VAL A 106 -3.54 12.44 -16.10
CA VAL A 106 -4.94 12.37 -15.67
C VAL A 106 -5.09 13.10 -14.35
N THR A 107 -5.75 14.26 -14.38
CA THR A 107 -6.01 15.07 -13.19
C THR A 107 -7.36 14.73 -12.58
N ALA A 108 -7.75 15.47 -11.55
CA ALA A 108 -9.01 15.24 -10.85
C ALA A 108 -10.23 15.19 -11.79
N LEU A 109 -11.23 14.40 -11.40
CA LEU A 109 -12.43 14.08 -12.17
C LEU A 109 -12.17 13.33 -13.50
N GLY A 110 -10.94 12.82 -13.70
CA GLY A 110 -10.54 12.08 -14.90
C GLY A 110 -10.18 12.99 -16.09
N ILE A 111 -9.87 14.27 -15.83
CA ILE A 111 -9.58 15.25 -16.88
C ILE A 111 -8.12 15.14 -17.31
N LYS A 112 -7.89 14.87 -18.59
CA LYS A 112 -6.56 14.84 -19.19
C LYS A 112 -6.01 16.26 -19.37
N ARG A 113 -4.83 16.54 -18.84
CA ARG A 113 -4.13 17.83 -18.97
C ARG A 113 -2.69 17.66 -19.42
N GLN A 114 -2.16 18.68 -20.07
CA GLN A 114 -0.74 18.72 -20.40
C GLN A 114 0.07 18.93 -19.13
N GLU A 115 1.16 18.19 -18.96
CA GLU A 115 2.04 18.30 -17.80
C GLU A 115 2.58 19.72 -17.56
N LYS A 116 2.81 20.48 -18.64
CA LYS A 116 3.28 21.87 -18.56
C LYS A 116 2.25 22.85 -17.99
N SER A 117 0.96 22.55 -18.09
CA SER A 117 -0.10 23.42 -17.55
C SER A 117 -0.35 23.19 -16.05
N LEU A 118 0.23 22.14 -15.45
CA LEU A 118 0.06 21.83 -14.04
C LEU A 118 0.90 22.78 -13.17
N GLY A 119 0.22 23.44 -12.22
CA GLY A 119 0.84 24.34 -11.24
C GLY A 119 1.23 23.67 -9.91
N TYR A 120 1.20 22.34 -9.86
CA TYR A 120 1.51 21.52 -8.67
C TYR A 120 2.39 20.32 -9.04
N ALA A 121 2.96 19.65 -8.04
CA ALA A 121 3.74 18.42 -8.25
C ALA A 121 2.80 17.23 -8.53
N SER A 122 3.00 16.57 -9.66
CA SER A 122 2.24 15.38 -10.09
C SER A 122 3.24 14.31 -10.51
N GLN A 123 2.95 13.06 -10.18
CA GLN A 123 3.81 11.92 -10.52
C GLN A 123 2.97 10.77 -11.04
N ASN A 124 3.34 10.34 -12.24
CA ASN A 124 2.68 9.26 -12.98
C ASN A 124 3.59 8.03 -12.99
N ILE A 125 3.09 6.90 -12.51
CA ILE A 125 3.73 5.60 -12.67
C ILE A 125 2.96 4.75 -13.68
N LYS A 126 3.66 4.21 -14.68
CA LYS A 126 3.06 3.40 -15.73
C LYS A 126 2.75 1.97 -15.24
N GLY A 127 1.71 1.36 -15.79
CA GLY A 127 1.24 0.04 -15.43
C GLY A 127 2.27 -1.10 -15.58
N ASP A 128 3.20 -1.01 -16.53
CA ASP A 128 4.23 -2.05 -16.74
C ASP A 128 5.20 -2.18 -15.55
N GLU A 129 5.32 -1.15 -14.72
CA GLU A 129 6.05 -1.23 -13.46
C GLU A 129 5.30 -1.99 -12.36
N MET A 130 3.98 -2.18 -12.50
CA MET A 130 3.11 -2.84 -11.54
C MET A 130 2.95 -4.33 -11.85
N THR A 131 2.97 -4.70 -13.13
CA THR A 131 2.64 -6.06 -13.61
C THR A 131 3.77 -7.05 -13.36
N GLU A 132 5.02 -6.60 -13.38
CA GLU A 132 6.18 -7.49 -13.30
C GLU A 132 6.57 -7.77 -11.84
N GLY A 133 6.53 -6.76 -10.95
CA GLY A 133 6.82 -6.86 -9.51
C GLY A 133 5.59 -7.12 -8.66
N ARG A 134 4.93 -8.27 -8.88
CA ARG A 134 3.61 -8.60 -8.31
C ARG A 134 3.61 -8.59 -6.77
N GLU A 135 2.74 -7.77 -6.21
CA GLU A 135 2.43 -7.70 -4.78
C GLU A 135 1.01 -8.17 -4.50
N SER A 136 0.75 -8.60 -3.27
CA SER A 136 -0.62 -8.87 -2.80
C SER A 136 -1.48 -7.59 -2.88
N ASN A 137 -0.87 -6.45 -2.55
CA ASN A 137 -1.45 -5.11 -2.63
C ASN A 137 -0.71 -4.25 -3.66
N VAL A 138 -1.43 -3.78 -4.68
CA VAL A 138 -0.87 -3.03 -5.81
C VAL A 138 -0.13 -1.77 -5.35
N ILE A 139 -0.48 -1.19 -4.20
CA ILE A 139 0.12 0.06 -3.76
C ILE A 139 1.56 -0.11 -3.25
N ASN A 140 1.94 -1.31 -2.81
CA ASN A 140 3.29 -1.60 -2.31
C ASN A 140 4.37 -1.49 -3.39
N SER A 141 4.00 -1.51 -4.67
CA SER A 141 4.92 -1.27 -5.79
C SER A 141 5.35 0.20 -5.94
N LEU A 142 4.64 1.14 -5.31
CA LEU A 142 5.00 2.57 -5.32
C LEU A 142 6.05 2.92 -4.26
N SER A 143 6.34 1.99 -3.34
CA SER A 143 7.30 2.20 -2.25
C SER A 143 8.68 2.52 -2.83
N GLY A 144 9.30 3.61 -2.35
CA GLY A 144 10.61 4.09 -2.83
C GLY A 144 10.62 4.69 -4.24
N LYS A 145 9.49 4.79 -4.95
CA LYS A 145 9.42 5.34 -6.33
C LYS A 145 8.95 6.80 -6.40
N ILE A 146 8.19 7.24 -5.40
CA ILE A 146 7.50 8.55 -5.42
C ILE A 146 7.97 9.39 -4.23
N ALA A 147 8.53 10.58 -4.51
CA ALA A 147 8.96 11.50 -3.46
C ALA A 147 7.78 11.93 -2.58
N GLY A 148 7.94 11.94 -1.26
CA GLY A 148 6.91 12.42 -0.32
C GLY A 148 5.76 11.45 -0.10
N VAL A 149 5.88 10.21 -0.58
CA VAL A 149 4.93 9.12 -0.33
C VAL A 149 5.59 8.08 0.56
N GLN A 150 4.95 7.81 1.70
CA GLN A 150 5.36 6.77 2.63
C GLN A 150 4.36 5.63 2.53
N ILE A 151 4.87 4.42 2.30
CA ILE A 151 4.07 3.20 2.27
C ILE A 151 4.63 2.26 3.33
N THR A 152 3.73 1.67 4.11
CA THR A 152 4.09 0.70 5.15
C THR A 152 3.14 -0.47 5.06
N SER A 153 3.65 -1.65 4.72
CA SER A 153 2.89 -2.89 4.82
C SER A 153 2.72 -3.26 6.29
N SER A 154 1.57 -3.78 6.67
CA SER A 154 1.35 -4.25 8.05
C SER A 154 2.21 -5.48 8.38
N SER A 155 2.31 -6.45 7.46
CA SER A 155 3.14 -7.65 7.65
C SER A 155 3.47 -8.34 6.32
N GLY A 156 4.23 -9.44 6.37
CA GLY A 156 4.41 -10.39 5.26
C GLY A 156 3.30 -11.44 5.11
N SER A 157 2.18 -11.30 5.83
CA SER A 157 1.06 -12.23 5.81
C SER A 157 0.27 -12.19 4.50
N VAL A 158 -0.47 -13.25 4.21
CA VAL A 158 -1.44 -13.24 3.11
C VAL A 158 -2.53 -12.20 3.36
N GLY A 159 -2.93 -11.47 2.31
CA GLY A 159 -4.00 -10.47 2.42
C GLY A 159 -3.70 -9.26 3.31
N SER A 160 -2.44 -9.03 3.70
CA SER A 160 -2.06 -7.89 4.55
C SER A 160 -2.46 -6.54 3.94
N SER A 161 -2.91 -5.62 4.80
CA SER A 161 -3.20 -4.25 4.41
C SER A 161 -1.92 -3.42 4.22
N SER A 162 -2.06 -2.22 3.66
CA SER A 162 -0.93 -1.32 3.43
C SER A 162 -1.37 0.11 3.66
N ARG A 163 -0.60 0.82 4.47
CA ARG A 163 -0.86 2.21 4.84
C ARG A 163 -0.13 3.15 3.89
N ILE A 164 -0.80 4.21 3.42
CA ILE A 164 -0.20 5.21 2.53
C ILE A 164 -0.39 6.61 3.09
N ILE A 165 0.71 7.35 3.21
CA ILE A 165 0.73 8.73 3.68
C ILE A 165 1.41 9.63 2.66
N LEU A 166 0.74 10.72 2.28
CA LEU A 166 1.26 11.76 1.39
C LEU A 166 1.61 12.98 2.24
N ARG A 167 2.87 13.44 2.18
CA ARG A 167 3.35 14.66 2.89
C ARG A 167 3.12 14.66 4.41
N GLY A 168 3.20 13.47 5.03
CA GLY A 168 3.10 13.30 6.47
C GLY A 168 1.66 13.26 7.02
N ILE A 169 1.56 13.06 8.33
CA ILE A 169 0.28 12.93 9.03
C ILE A 169 -0.39 14.30 9.14
N SER A 170 -1.64 14.39 8.69
CA SER A 170 -2.34 15.66 8.54
C SER A 170 -3.52 15.84 9.51
N SER A 171 -3.98 14.78 10.18
CA SER A 171 -5.01 14.79 11.25
C SER A 171 -4.52 13.98 12.45
N ILE A 172 -5.00 14.28 13.66
CA ILE A 172 -4.54 13.59 14.89
C ILE A 172 -5.23 12.24 15.02
N THR A 173 -6.56 12.23 15.06
CA THR A 173 -7.39 11.02 15.24
C THR A 173 -8.05 10.56 13.94
N GLY A 174 -8.18 11.44 12.94
CA GLY A 174 -8.83 11.14 11.67
C GLY A 174 -8.01 10.24 10.75
N ASN A 175 -8.69 9.67 9.74
CA ASN A 175 -8.03 8.93 8.67
C ASN A 175 -7.08 9.86 7.90
N THR A 176 -5.82 9.43 7.73
CA THR A 176 -4.76 10.19 7.04
C THR A 176 -4.39 9.61 5.68
N GLU A 177 -5.03 8.53 5.25
CA GLU A 177 -4.85 7.97 3.90
C GLU A 177 -5.47 8.87 2.82
N PRO A 178 -4.90 8.87 1.59
CA PRO A 178 -5.45 9.62 0.47
C PRO A 178 -6.75 8.99 -0.07
N LEU A 179 -7.52 9.79 -0.82
CA LEU A 179 -8.65 9.27 -1.57
C LEU A 179 -8.17 8.42 -2.76
N PHE A 180 -8.65 7.18 -2.86
CA PHE A 180 -8.40 6.34 -4.03
C PHE A 180 -9.52 6.50 -5.06
N ILE A 181 -9.15 6.70 -6.31
CA ILE A 181 -10.08 6.83 -7.44
C ILE A 181 -9.69 5.86 -8.53
N VAL A 182 -10.61 4.98 -8.95
CA VAL A 182 -10.38 4.03 -10.05
C VAL A 182 -11.33 4.36 -11.20
N ASP A 183 -10.79 4.74 -12.36
CA ASP A 183 -11.56 5.20 -13.52
C ASP A 183 -12.62 6.27 -13.20
N GLY A 184 -12.33 7.14 -12.23
CA GLY A 184 -13.22 8.20 -11.76
C GLY A 184 -14.12 7.81 -10.59
N VAL A 185 -14.19 6.53 -10.20
CA VAL A 185 -14.97 6.04 -9.05
C VAL A 185 -14.19 6.22 -7.76
N PRO A 186 -14.67 7.02 -6.79
CA PRO A 186 -14.10 7.05 -5.44
C PRO A 186 -14.29 5.70 -4.75
N MET A 187 -13.21 5.10 -4.26
CA MET A 187 -13.21 3.77 -3.65
C MET A 187 -13.22 3.86 -2.13
N ASP A 188 -13.99 3.00 -1.47
CA ASP A 188 -13.75 2.69 -0.06
C ASP A 188 -12.42 1.94 0.09
N ASN A 189 -11.54 2.47 0.94
CA ASN A 189 -10.27 1.85 1.32
C ASN A 189 -10.20 1.56 2.83
N THR A 190 -11.34 1.46 3.51
CA THR A 190 -11.36 1.24 4.96
C THR A 190 -10.75 -0.13 5.28
N ASN A 191 -9.83 -0.19 6.25
CA ASN A 191 -9.44 -1.45 6.89
C ASN A 191 -10.47 -1.76 7.99
N TYR A 192 -11.18 -2.89 7.86
CA TYR A 192 -12.20 -3.32 8.83
C TYR A 192 -11.67 -4.31 9.88
N GLY A 193 -10.37 -4.60 9.84
CA GLY A 193 -9.69 -5.41 10.84
C GLY A 193 -9.58 -4.69 12.18
N ASN A 194 -9.11 -5.41 13.18
CA ASN A 194 -8.97 -4.96 14.56
C ASN A 194 -7.60 -5.27 15.13
N ALA A 195 -6.60 -5.51 14.28
CA ALA A 195 -5.23 -5.74 14.68
C ALA A 195 -4.67 -4.53 15.44
N GLY A 196 -4.10 -4.80 16.61
CA GLY A 196 -3.33 -3.86 17.40
C GLY A 196 -2.33 -4.59 18.29
N SER A 197 -1.71 -3.83 19.20
CA SER A 197 -0.68 -4.31 20.12
C SER A 197 -1.10 -5.55 20.93
N GLY A 198 -2.36 -5.61 21.41
CA GLY A 198 -2.90 -6.72 22.20
C GLY A 198 -3.49 -7.91 21.43
N GLY A 199 -3.37 -7.93 20.10
CA GLY A 199 -3.92 -9.01 19.28
C GLY A 199 -4.82 -8.56 18.13
N GLY A 200 -5.41 -9.52 17.44
CA GLY A 200 -6.44 -9.29 16.42
C GLY A 200 -6.00 -9.68 15.02
N ARG A 201 -6.79 -9.28 14.03
CA ARG A 201 -6.56 -9.62 12.63
C ARG A 201 -6.51 -8.38 11.75
N ASP A 202 -5.53 -8.36 10.87
CA ASP A 202 -5.46 -7.37 9.81
C ASP A 202 -6.28 -7.87 8.61
N LEU A 203 -7.20 -7.06 8.11
CA LEU A 203 -8.01 -7.39 6.95
C LEU A 203 -7.55 -6.59 5.73
N PRO A 204 -7.66 -7.13 4.50
CA PRO A 204 -7.28 -6.42 3.29
C PRO A 204 -8.06 -5.09 3.13
N ASN A 205 -7.34 -3.98 2.95
CA ASN A 205 -7.96 -2.70 2.61
C ASN A 205 -8.48 -2.70 1.17
N GLY A 206 -9.42 -1.81 0.85
CA GLY A 206 -10.14 -1.86 -0.43
C GLY A 206 -9.27 -1.74 -1.69
N ILE A 207 -8.10 -1.11 -1.62
CA ILE A 207 -7.19 -0.95 -2.75
C ILE A 207 -6.51 -2.27 -3.17
N SER A 208 -6.48 -3.28 -2.27
CA SER A 208 -5.99 -4.63 -2.59
C SER A 208 -6.83 -5.35 -3.65
N ASN A 209 -8.03 -4.84 -3.94
CA ASN A 209 -8.97 -5.39 -4.91
C ASN A 209 -8.55 -5.17 -6.37
N ILE A 210 -7.63 -4.25 -6.65
CA ILE A 210 -7.27 -3.93 -8.03
C ILE A 210 -6.35 -5.02 -8.59
N ASN A 211 -6.68 -5.53 -9.77
CA ASN A 211 -5.78 -6.39 -10.53
C ASN A 211 -4.64 -5.53 -11.15
N PRO A 212 -3.35 -5.76 -10.77
CA PRO A 212 -2.24 -4.98 -11.32
C PRO A 212 -2.14 -5.06 -12.85
N ASP A 213 -2.54 -6.19 -13.45
CA ASP A 213 -2.50 -6.41 -14.90
C ASP A 213 -3.45 -5.48 -15.67
N ASP A 214 -4.47 -4.96 -14.99
CA ASP A 214 -5.46 -4.04 -15.55
C ASP A 214 -5.08 -2.57 -15.38
N VAL A 215 -4.05 -2.24 -14.60
CA VAL A 215 -3.60 -0.85 -14.40
C VAL A 215 -2.86 -0.35 -15.64
N GLU A 216 -3.30 0.81 -16.16
CA GLU A 216 -2.59 1.55 -17.22
C GLU A 216 -1.62 2.56 -16.62
N SER A 217 -2.08 3.30 -15.61
CA SER A 217 -1.29 4.31 -14.90
C SER A 217 -1.82 4.58 -13.50
N ILE A 218 -0.93 5.04 -12.63
CA ILE A 218 -1.23 5.54 -11.29
C ILE A 218 -0.68 6.97 -11.19
N GLU A 219 -1.57 7.92 -10.95
CA GLU A 219 -1.24 9.33 -10.73
C GLU A 219 -1.41 9.68 -9.26
N VAL A 220 -0.39 10.31 -8.65
CA VAL A 220 -0.42 10.72 -7.24
C VAL A 220 -0.55 12.24 -7.11
N LEU A 221 -1.70 12.68 -6.59
CA LEU A 221 -2.00 14.06 -6.22
C LEU A 221 -1.64 14.29 -4.75
N LYS A 222 -0.38 14.67 -4.49
CA LYS A 222 0.25 14.66 -3.16
C LYS A 222 -0.31 15.63 -2.12
N GLY A 223 -1.01 16.67 -2.57
CA GLY A 223 -1.44 17.75 -1.68
C GLY A 223 -2.87 18.23 -1.95
N PRO A 224 -3.44 18.99 -1.01
CA PRO A 224 -4.79 19.54 -1.14
C PRO A 224 -4.96 20.40 -2.40
N THR A 225 -3.91 21.11 -2.82
CA THR A 225 -3.94 21.97 -4.02
C THR A 225 -4.26 21.18 -5.28
N ALA A 226 -3.72 19.98 -5.41
CA ALA A 226 -3.90 19.10 -6.55
C ALA A 226 -5.26 18.37 -6.52
N ALA A 227 -5.76 18.06 -5.33
CA ALA A 227 -6.94 17.21 -5.14
C ALA A 227 -8.24 17.96 -4.78
N ALA A 228 -8.21 19.30 -4.72
CA ALA A 228 -9.33 20.15 -4.29
C ALA A 228 -10.66 19.88 -5.00
N LEU A 229 -10.62 19.44 -6.27
CA LEU A 229 -11.82 19.11 -7.05
C LEU A 229 -12.61 17.91 -6.50
N TYR A 230 -11.96 17.01 -5.76
CA TYR A 230 -12.62 15.89 -5.09
C TYR A 230 -13.25 16.27 -3.73
N GLY A 231 -13.10 17.53 -3.30
CA GLY A 231 -13.77 18.09 -2.12
C GLY A 231 -13.25 17.54 -0.80
N ILE A 232 -14.15 17.47 0.18
CA ILE A 232 -13.84 17.15 1.59
C ILE A 232 -13.15 15.78 1.80
N ARG A 233 -13.19 14.89 0.80
CA ARG A 233 -12.61 13.54 0.86
C ARG A 233 -11.14 13.47 0.47
N ALA A 234 -10.63 14.49 -0.23
CA ALA A 234 -9.26 14.49 -0.73
C ALA A 234 -8.35 15.49 0.00
N GLY A 235 -8.70 15.83 1.25
CA GLY A 235 -7.87 16.68 2.11
C GLY A 235 -6.48 16.11 2.39
N ASN A 236 -6.30 14.79 2.26
CA ASN A 236 -5.01 14.08 2.39
C ASN A 236 -4.33 13.84 1.03
N GLY A 237 -4.82 14.46 -0.04
CA GLY A 237 -4.45 14.13 -1.41
C GLY A 237 -5.27 12.97 -2.00
N ALA A 238 -4.90 12.54 -3.20
CA ALA A 238 -5.61 11.51 -3.94
C ALA A 238 -4.67 10.67 -4.82
N ILE A 239 -5.04 9.41 -5.04
CA ILE A 239 -4.36 8.49 -5.95
C ILE A 239 -5.35 8.05 -7.02
N ILE A 240 -5.07 8.43 -8.26
CA ILE A 240 -5.93 8.16 -9.41
C ILE A 240 -5.34 6.99 -10.19
N ILE A 241 -6.12 5.92 -10.30
CA ILE A 241 -5.76 4.72 -11.04
C ILE A 241 -6.62 4.69 -12.30
N THR A 242 -5.96 4.64 -13.45
CA THR A 242 -6.61 4.47 -14.75
C THR A 242 -6.42 3.03 -15.19
N THR A 243 -7.50 2.33 -15.54
CA THR A 243 -7.39 0.97 -16.06
C THR A 243 -7.24 0.97 -17.58
N LYS A 244 -6.58 -0.07 -18.10
CA LYS A 244 -6.39 -0.30 -19.52
C LYS A 244 -7.75 -0.34 -20.22
N ARG A 245 -7.85 0.37 -21.34
CA ARG A 245 -9.06 0.44 -22.18
C ARG A 245 -8.88 -0.30 -23.50
N GLY A 246 -10.00 -0.53 -24.19
CA GLY A 246 -9.97 -1.07 -25.55
C GLY A 246 -9.17 -0.19 -26.50
N LYS A 247 -8.46 -0.80 -27.44
CA LYS A 247 -7.75 -0.09 -28.51
C LYS A 247 -8.58 -0.15 -29.79
N ASN A 248 -8.46 0.89 -30.61
CA ASN A 248 -8.99 0.85 -31.98
C ASN A 248 -8.15 -0.16 -32.78
N SER A 249 -8.71 -1.34 -33.02
CA SER A 249 -8.04 -2.44 -33.73
C SER A 249 -9.10 -3.37 -34.30
N GLU A 250 -9.08 -3.53 -35.62
CA GLU A 250 -9.98 -4.45 -36.33
C GLU A 250 -9.72 -5.92 -35.93
N LYS A 251 -8.49 -6.24 -35.50
CA LYS A 251 -8.14 -7.54 -34.94
C LYS A 251 -8.44 -7.58 -33.44
N LEU A 252 -9.02 -8.70 -32.99
CA LEU A 252 -9.16 -9.01 -31.57
C LEU A 252 -7.77 -9.25 -30.98
N GLY A 253 -7.34 -8.37 -30.08
CA GLY A 253 -6.11 -8.57 -29.32
C GLY A 253 -6.38 -9.44 -28.10
N VAL A 254 -5.57 -10.47 -27.90
CA VAL A 254 -5.64 -11.34 -26.73
C VAL A 254 -4.32 -11.24 -25.96
N SER A 255 -4.40 -11.07 -24.65
CA SER A 255 -3.21 -11.08 -23.79
C SER A 255 -3.39 -12.03 -22.63
N PHE A 256 -2.36 -12.84 -22.39
CA PHE A 256 -2.27 -13.75 -21.27
C PHE A 256 -1.04 -13.39 -20.43
N ASN A 257 -1.24 -13.17 -19.14
CA ASN A 257 -0.17 -12.95 -18.18
C ASN A 257 -0.24 -14.02 -17.10
N THR A 258 0.86 -14.70 -16.82
CA THR A 258 0.98 -15.62 -15.68
C THR A 258 2.17 -15.24 -14.82
N ASN A 259 1.96 -15.22 -13.51
CA ASN A 259 2.95 -14.88 -12.51
C ASN A 259 2.98 -15.96 -11.43
N ILE A 260 4.18 -16.44 -11.10
CA ILE A 260 4.43 -17.39 -10.02
C ILE A 260 5.45 -16.76 -9.09
N THR A 261 5.08 -16.55 -7.82
CA THR A 261 5.94 -15.93 -6.82
C THR A 261 6.08 -16.83 -5.60
N PHE A 262 7.31 -16.99 -5.12
CA PHE A 262 7.67 -17.71 -3.90
C PHE A 262 8.04 -16.71 -2.81
N SER A 263 7.55 -16.94 -1.59
CA SER A 263 7.72 -16.03 -0.45
C SER A 263 8.37 -16.73 0.73
N ASN A 264 9.39 -16.15 1.34
CA ASN A 264 10.02 -16.63 2.57
C ASN A 264 10.22 -15.47 3.56
N PRO A 265 10.34 -15.71 4.88
CA PRO A 265 10.70 -14.67 5.84
C PRO A 265 11.99 -13.93 5.44
N LEU A 266 11.97 -12.60 5.45
CA LEU A 266 13.13 -11.76 5.11
C LEU A 266 14.11 -11.65 6.28
N VAL A 267 13.59 -11.47 7.50
CA VAL A 267 14.34 -11.37 8.75
C VAL A 267 13.64 -12.22 9.79
N LEU A 268 14.41 -13.03 10.51
CA LEU A 268 14.00 -13.68 11.76
C LEU A 268 14.99 -13.24 12.86
N PRO A 269 14.59 -13.30 14.14
CA PRO A 269 15.53 -13.04 15.23
C PRO A 269 16.73 -13.97 15.25
N ASP A 270 17.83 -13.46 15.80
CA ASP A 270 19.03 -14.26 16.05
C ASP A 270 18.89 -14.90 17.43
N TYR A 271 18.70 -16.21 17.46
CA TYR A 271 18.46 -16.95 18.70
C TYR A 271 19.76 -17.49 19.30
N GLN A 272 19.83 -17.56 20.63
CA GLN A 272 20.83 -18.40 21.30
C GLN A 272 20.46 -19.88 21.09
N ASN A 273 21.45 -20.79 21.16
CA ASN A 273 21.22 -22.24 21.04
C ASN A 273 22.06 -23.03 22.05
N SER A 274 22.51 -22.39 23.13
CA SER A 274 23.38 -23.00 24.13
C SER A 274 22.63 -23.44 25.39
N TYR A 275 21.41 -22.96 25.61
CA TYR A 275 20.62 -23.28 26.82
C TYR A 275 19.16 -23.55 26.47
N GLY A 276 18.56 -24.56 27.10
CA GLY A 276 17.21 -25.04 26.82
C GLY A 276 16.16 -24.48 27.76
N GLN A 277 14.99 -25.13 27.79
CA GLN A 277 13.83 -24.76 28.59
C GLN A 277 14.16 -24.81 30.08
N GLY A 278 13.67 -23.82 30.81
CA GLY A 278 13.73 -23.81 32.26
C GLY A 278 14.03 -22.43 32.83
N SER A 279 13.84 -22.34 34.13
CA SER A 279 14.04 -21.11 34.91
C SER A 279 14.21 -21.55 36.36
N ASP A 280 15.20 -21.01 37.10
CA ASP A 280 15.41 -21.41 38.51
C ASP A 280 14.17 -21.06 39.37
N PRO A 281 13.58 -22.05 40.09
CA PRO A 281 12.44 -21.83 40.99
C PRO A 281 12.69 -20.80 42.09
N ASN A 282 13.95 -20.55 42.47
CA ASN A 282 14.34 -19.58 43.50
C ASN A 282 14.70 -18.20 42.92
N GLY A 283 14.50 -17.99 41.62
CA GLY A 283 14.49 -16.65 41.01
C GLY A 283 15.84 -16.01 40.70
N GLY A 284 16.95 -16.77 40.68
CA GLY A 284 18.30 -16.22 40.41
C GLY A 284 19.16 -16.99 39.41
N SER A 285 19.22 -18.31 39.51
CA SER A 285 20.28 -19.10 38.84
C SER A 285 19.86 -19.68 37.48
N ILE A 286 20.82 -20.25 36.75
CA ILE A 286 20.57 -21.18 35.64
C ILE A 286 19.95 -22.46 36.22
N ALA A 287 18.81 -22.90 35.69
CA ALA A 287 18.25 -24.18 36.10
C ALA A 287 19.12 -25.32 35.52
N ASN A 288 19.71 -26.15 36.37
CA ASN A 288 20.60 -27.25 35.95
C ASN A 288 19.86 -28.59 35.76
N TYR A 289 18.56 -28.62 36.01
CA TYR A 289 17.71 -29.80 35.89
C TYR A 289 16.36 -29.41 35.30
N PHE A 290 15.82 -30.30 34.47
CA PHE A 290 14.51 -30.16 33.85
C PHE A 290 13.76 -31.50 33.87
N GLU A 291 12.47 -31.46 34.11
CA GLU A 291 11.59 -32.62 34.03
C GLU A 291 10.19 -32.20 33.59
N TYR A 292 9.76 -32.71 32.44
CA TYR A 292 8.41 -32.54 31.92
C TYR A 292 7.45 -33.55 32.55
N VAL A 293 6.32 -33.05 33.07
CA VAL A 293 5.20 -33.90 33.51
C VAL A 293 3.96 -33.59 32.68
N ASP A 294 3.55 -32.33 32.67
CA ASP A 294 2.35 -31.87 31.98
C ASP A 294 2.55 -30.55 31.23
N GLY A 295 3.71 -29.90 31.37
CA GLY A 295 3.95 -28.57 30.79
C GLY A 295 3.11 -27.46 31.43
N ALA A 296 2.46 -27.74 32.56
CA ALA A 296 1.64 -26.82 33.34
C ALA A 296 2.23 -26.56 34.75
N GLY A 297 3.45 -27.03 35.02
CA GLY A 297 4.17 -26.77 36.26
C GLY A 297 4.12 -27.90 37.27
N SER A 298 3.63 -29.10 36.90
CA SER A 298 3.71 -30.28 37.75
C SER A 298 5.11 -30.92 37.78
N GLY A 299 5.96 -30.59 36.82
CA GLY A 299 7.36 -31.02 36.75
C GLY A 299 8.35 -29.95 37.23
N THR A 300 9.64 -30.22 37.06
CA THR A 300 10.69 -29.24 37.40
C THR A 300 11.02 -28.39 36.18
N GLY A 301 10.61 -27.12 36.19
CA GLY A 301 10.89 -26.18 35.11
C GLY A 301 9.99 -26.33 33.87
N ASP A 302 8.99 -27.21 33.88
CA ASP A 302 8.07 -27.43 32.76
C ASP A 302 6.90 -26.43 32.70
N GLY A 303 6.66 -25.69 33.79
CA GLY A 303 5.64 -24.63 33.86
C GLY A 303 6.04 -23.29 33.22
N VAL A 304 7.31 -23.13 32.84
CA VAL A 304 7.85 -21.93 32.17
C VAL A 304 8.13 -22.22 30.69
N ASP A 305 8.03 -21.21 29.84
CA ASP A 305 8.33 -21.28 28.40
C ASP A 305 9.66 -20.57 28.03
N GLU A 306 10.40 -20.10 29.04
CA GLU A 306 11.69 -19.43 28.92
C GLU A 306 12.88 -20.36 28.62
N SER A 307 13.96 -19.80 28.08
CA SER A 307 15.22 -20.49 27.76
C SER A 307 16.36 -20.15 28.74
N TRP A 308 16.05 -20.08 30.03
CA TRP A 308 17.01 -19.89 31.14
C TRP A 308 17.45 -21.21 31.80
N GLY A 309 17.23 -22.34 31.11
CA GLY A 309 17.50 -23.69 31.61
C GLY A 309 18.92 -24.20 31.36
N ALA A 310 19.06 -25.52 31.44
CA ALA A 310 20.34 -26.22 31.44
C ALA A 310 21.06 -26.12 30.08
N PRO A 311 22.41 -26.23 30.05
CA PRO A 311 23.19 -26.22 28.83
C PRO A 311 22.75 -27.30 27.83
N LEU A 312 22.48 -26.90 26.60
CA LEU A 312 22.21 -27.80 25.48
C LEU A 312 23.51 -28.42 24.96
N ASP A 313 23.37 -29.54 24.25
CA ASP A 313 24.47 -30.18 23.52
C ASP A 313 25.67 -30.59 24.41
N SER A 314 25.42 -30.75 25.71
CA SER A 314 26.42 -31.06 26.74
C SER A 314 26.35 -32.52 27.24
N GLY A 315 25.61 -33.38 26.55
CA GLY A 315 25.41 -34.79 26.92
C GLY A 315 24.39 -35.02 28.04
N LEU A 316 23.61 -34.00 28.39
CA LEU A 316 22.50 -34.13 29.34
C LEU A 316 21.29 -34.82 28.69
N GLU A 317 20.52 -35.54 29.49
CA GLU A 317 19.25 -36.17 29.10
C GLU A 317 18.18 -35.82 30.15
N PHE A 318 17.00 -35.42 29.68
CA PHE A 318 15.87 -35.06 30.54
C PHE A 318 14.58 -35.66 30.01
N VAL A 319 13.58 -35.84 30.88
CA VAL A 319 12.22 -36.14 30.42
C VAL A 319 11.65 -34.86 29.83
N GLN A 320 11.30 -34.88 28.55
CA GLN A 320 10.85 -33.74 27.75
C GLN A 320 9.43 -33.96 27.23
N TRP A 321 8.82 -32.90 26.69
CA TRP A 321 7.49 -33.00 26.08
C TRP A 321 7.42 -34.02 24.95
N ASP A 322 8.53 -34.28 24.25
CA ASP A 322 8.64 -35.23 23.15
C ASP A 322 9.19 -36.61 23.57
N SER A 323 9.49 -36.81 24.87
CA SER A 323 9.95 -38.10 25.43
C SER A 323 8.99 -39.25 25.18
N PHE A 324 7.70 -38.99 24.93
CA PHE A 324 6.73 -40.01 24.57
C PHE A 324 7.15 -40.81 23.32
N LYS A 325 7.95 -40.22 22.41
CA LYS A 325 8.52 -40.90 21.24
C LYS A 325 9.54 -41.99 21.60
N TYR A 326 10.14 -41.87 22.78
CA TYR A 326 11.19 -42.74 23.30
C TYR A 326 10.70 -43.59 24.49
N GLY A 327 9.39 -43.86 24.56
CA GLY A 327 8.80 -44.64 25.64
C GLY A 327 8.58 -43.86 26.95
N GLY A 328 8.66 -42.52 26.91
CA GLY A 328 8.42 -41.63 28.05
C GLY A 328 9.64 -41.39 28.94
N GLY A 329 10.79 -42.00 28.64
CA GLY A 329 12.04 -41.83 29.39
C GLY A 329 12.79 -40.55 29.03
N ALA A 330 13.91 -40.32 29.71
CA ALA A 330 14.80 -39.21 29.39
C ALA A 330 15.29 -39.29 27.93
N SER A 331 15.32 -38.15 27.25
CA SER A 331 15.80 -38.00 25.88
C SER A 331 16.94 -36.96 25.81
N PRO A 332 17.79 -36.98 24.77
CA PRO A 332 18.88 -36.02 24.62
C PRO A 332 18.43 -34.56 24.67
N TRP A 333 19.12 -33.75 25.49
CA TRP A 333 18.88 -32.32 25.62
C TRP A 333 19.71 -31.52 24.61
N ILE A 334 19.18 -31.41 23.39
CA ILE A 334 19.89 -30.86 22.23
C ILE A 334 19.23 -29.59 21.68
N SER A 335 20.03 -28.75 21.03
CA SER A 335 19.52 -27.53 20.41
C SER A 335 18.90 -27.77 19.02
N HIS A 336 17.96 -26.91 18.63
CA HIS A 336 17.39 -26.88 17.28
C HIS A 336 17.51 -25.49 16.65
N PRO A 337 18.69 -25.12 16.09
CA PRO A 337 18.96 -23.77 15.58
C PRO A 337 17.98 -23.26 14.51
N ASP A 338 17.50 -24.14 13.64
CA ASP A 338 16.56 -23.81 12.55
C ASP A 338 15.09 -24.03 12.93
N ASN A 339 14.74 -24.31 14.20
CA ASN A 339 13.37 -24.66 14.60
C ASN A 339 12.30 -23.64 14.13
N VAL A 340 12.52 -22.34 14.36
CA VAL A 340 11.62 -21.26 13.96
C VAL A 340 11.57 -21.12 12.44
N LYS A 341 12.71 -21.24 11.77
CA LYS A 341 12.80 -21.17 10.31
C LYS A 341 12.04 -22.32 9.65
N ASN A 342 12.17 -23.53 10.18
CA ASN A 342 11.52 -24.74 9.68
C ASN A 342 10.02 -24.78 9.94
N PHE A 343 9.50 -23.94 10.84
CA PHE A 343 8.06 -23.77 11.03
C PHE A 343 7.38 -23.17 9.80
N PHE A 344 8.02 -22.15 9.19
CA PHE A 344 7.49 -21.46 8.01
C PHE A 344 7.56 -22.34 6.77
N ASN A 345 6.48 -22.34 5.98
CA ASN A 345 6.50 -22.86 4.62
C ASN A 345 7.09 -21.80 3.67
N THR A 346 7.59 -22.25 2.52
CA THR A 346 7.71 -21.36 1.37
C THR A 346 6.31 -21.02 0.87
N GLY A 347 5.91 -19.75 1.00
CA GLY A 347 4.67 -19.24 0.44
C GLY A 347 4.69 -19.32 -1.08
N LEU A 348 3.51 -19.49 -1.69
CA LEU A 348 3.34 -19.63 -3.13
C LEU A 348 2.14 -18.82 -3.58
N ASN A 349 2.35 -17.89 -4.50
CA ASN A 349 1.30 -17.15 -5.17
C ASN A 349 1.34 -17.45 -6.67
N ILE A 350 0.24 -17.96 -7.22
CA ILE A 350 0.06 -18.16 -8.65
C ILE A 350 -1.06 -17.26 -9.11
N SER A 351 -0.80 -16.44 -10.11
CA SER A 351 -1.83 -15.58 -10.69
C SER A 351 -1.81 -15.57 -12.20
N ASN A 352 -3.01 -15.57 -12.79
CA ASN A 352 -3.23 -15.63 -14.21
C ASN A 352 -4.25 -14.56 -14.59
N THR A 353 -3.95 -13.77 -15.62
CA THR A 353 -4.86 -12.79 -16.20
C THR A 353 -4.99 -13.05 -17.69
N LEU A 354 -6.22 -13.20 -18.17
CA LEU A 354 -6.56 -13.26 -19.58
C LEU A 354 -7.37 -12.01 -19.92
N ALA A 355 -6.97 -11.28 -20.96
CA ALA A 355 -7.68 -10.09 -21.41
C ALA A 355 -7.90 -10.09 -22.92
N PHE A 356 -9.09 -9.66 -23.31
CA PHE A 356 -9.55 -9.50 -24.68
C PHE A 356 -9.82 -8.03 -24.92
N GLN A 357 -9.32 -7.49 -26.02
CA GLN A 357 -9.56 -6.10 -26.39
C GLN A 357 -9.76 -5.96 -27.90
N GLY A 358 -10.56 -4.99 -28.30
CA GLY A 358 -10.77 -4.68 -29.70
C GLY A 358 -11.69 -3.49 -29.87
N GLY A 359 -11.95 -3.15 -31.13
CA GLY A 359 -12.83 -2.05 -31.44
C GLY A 359 -12.58 -1.44 -32.80
N ASN A 360 -13.40 -0.46 -33.14
CA ASN A 360 -13.23 0.41 -34.29
C ASN A 360 -13.24 1.87 -33.83
N GLU A 361 -13.25 2.80 -34.77
CA GLU A 361 -13.27 4.25 -34.51
C GLU A 361 -14.48 4.71 -33.66
N LYS A 362 -15.59 3.96 -33.67
CA LYS A 362 -16.81 4.28 -32.91
C LYS A 362 -16.90 3.55 -31.59
N THR A 363 -16.44 2.30 -31.50
CA THR A 363 -16.62 1.47 -30.31
C THR A 363 -15.30 0.81 -29.94
N THR A 364 -14.87 0.96 -28.70
CA THR A 364 -13.76 0.18 -28.13
C THR A 364 -14.24 -0.58 -26.90
N TYR A 365 -13.68 -1.77 -26.68
CA TYR A 365 -14.00 -2.59 -25.52
C TYR A 365 -12.76 -3.35 -25.03
N ARG A 366 -12.76 -3.68 -23.74
CA ARG A 366 -11.81 -4.57 -23.11
C ARG A 366 -12.48 -5.37 -22.00
N LEU A 367 -12.29 -6.68 -22.01
CA LEU A 367 -12.68 -7.62 -20.96
C LEU A 367 -11.41 -8.24 -20.38
N SER A 368 -11.24 -8.21 -19.06
CA SER A 368 -10.19 -8.95 -18.34
C SER A 368 -10.80 -9.90 -17.32
N VAL A 369 -10.17 -11.07 -17.18
CA VAL A 369 -10.47 -12.04 -16.14
C VAL A 369 -9.14 -12.44 -15.50
N GLY A 370 -9.01 -12.13 -14.20
CA GLY A 370 -7.85 -12.45 -13.39
C GLY A 370 -8.19 -13.39 -12.25
N ASN A 371 -7.29 -14.32 -11.93
CA ASN A 371 -7.38 -15.16 -10.75
C ASN A 371 -6.01 -15.18 -10.04
N SER A 372 -6.00 -15.17 -8.71
CA SER A 372 -4.81 -15.38 -7.89
C SER A 372 -5.10 -16.32 -6.73
N ASP A 373 -4.21 -17.29 -6.49
CA ASP A 373 -4.24 -18.19 -5.33
C ASP A 373 -2.91 -18.07 -4.58
N GLN A 374 -2.96 -17.51 -3.37
CA GLN A 374 -1.81 -17.28 -2.51
C GLN A 374 -1.88 -18.19 -1.28
N LYS A 375 -0.87 -19.03 -1.09
CA LYS A 375 -0.60 -19.76 0.15
C LYS A 375 0.48 -19.03 0.93
N GLY A 376 0.25 -18.81 2.23
CA GLY A 376 1.17 -18.05 3.07
C GLY A 376 2.40 -18.83 3.51
N MET A 377 3.38 -18.09 4.05
CA MET A 377 4.51 -18.70 4.75
C MET A 377 4.13 -19.29 6.12
N VAL A 378 3.10 -18.72 6.76
CA VAL A 378 2.50 -19.30 7.97
C VAL A 378 1.63 -20.49 7.53
N PRO A 379 1.81 -21.69 8.12
CA PRO A 379 0.99 -22.86 7.80
C PRO A 379 -0.52 -22.58 7.87
N PHE A 380 -1.29 -23.26 7.01
CA PHE A 380 -2.77 -23.16 6.97
C PHE A 380 -3.36 -21.78 6.62
N THR A 381 -2.54 -20.81 6.20
CA THR A 381 -3.03 -19.50 5.75
C THR A 381 -3.12 -19.42 4.22
N ASP A 382 -4.19 -18.79 3.71
CA ASP A 382 -4.42 -18.63 2.28
C ASP A 382 -5.16 -17.32 1.95
N PHE A 383 -5.04 -16.85 0.72
CA PHE A 383 -5.81 -15.73 0.20
C PHE A 383 -6.02 -15.88 -1.30
N LYS A 384 -7.27 -15.79 -1.75
CA LYS A 384 -7.69 -16.01 -3.14
C LYS A 384 -8.43 -14.80 -3.67
N LYS A 385 -8.20 -14.45 -4.92
CA LYS A 385 -8.90 -13.35 -5.60
C LYS A 385 -9.31 -13.73 -7.02
N VAL A 386 -10.54 -13.37 -7.38
CA VAL A 386 -11.02 -13.39 -8.77
C VAL A 386 -11.44 -11.99 -9.15
N ASN A 387 -10.98 -11.51 -10.30
CA ASN A 387 -11.25 -10.18 -10.83
C ASN A 387 -11.85 -10.30 -12.23
N ILE A 388 -12.94 -9.60 -12.49
CA ILE A 388 -13.53 -9.47 -13.81
C ILE A 388 -13.69 -7.98 -14.10
N GLY A 389 -12.97 -7.47 -15.08
CA GLY A 389 -13.02 -6.07 -15.50
C GLY A 389 -13.61 -5.93 -16.90
N LEU A 390 -14.54 -5.01 -17.08
CA LEU A 390 -15.13 -4.69 -18.37
C LEU A 390 -15.10 -3.16 -18.58
N ASN A 391 -14.40 -2.74 -19.62
CA ASN A 391 -14.29 -1.34 -20.02
C ASN A 391 -14.81 -1.17 -21.45
N GLY A 392 -15.53 -0.08 -21.71
CA GLY A 392 -16.01 0.22 -23.05
C GLY A 392 -16.25 1.71 -23.30
N SER A 393 -16.10 2.11 -24.56
CA SER A 393 -16.47 3.43 -25.04
C SER A 393 -17.23 3.34 -26.36
N HIS A 394 -18.26 4.14 -26.53
CA HIS A 394 -19.03 4.21 -27.77
C HIS A 394 -19.29 5.67 -28.17
N LYS A 395 -18.84 6.06 -29.36
CA LYS A 395 -19.14 7.33 -30.01
C LYS A 395 -20.37 7.14 -30.91
N ALA A 396 -21.55 7.39 -30.34
CA ALA A 396 -22.82 7.25 -31.05
C ALA A 396 -22.98 8.27 -32.19
N SER A 397 -22.40 9.47 -32.04
CA SER A 397 -22.25 10.48 -33.08
C SER A 397 -21.06 11.39 -32.76
N ASP A 398 -20.76 12.38 -33.62
CA ASP A 398 -19.74 13.40 -33.31
C ASP A 398 -20.04 14.24 -32.06
N LYS A 399 -21.31 14.27 -31.64
CA LYS A 399 -21.76 15.03 -30.48
C LYS A 399 -21.98 14.16 -29.25
N LEU A 400 -22.29 12.87 -29.40
CA LEU A 400 -22.68 12.00 -28.31
C LEU A 400 -21.68 10.85 -28.14
N SER A 401 -21.09 10.76 -26.96
CA SER A 401 -20.25 9.63 -26.57
C SER A 401 -20.63 9.08 -25.20
N THR A 402 -20.48 7.78 -25.03
CA THR A 402 -20.72 7.06 -23.78
C THR A 402 -19.48 6.28 -23.41
N ASN A 403 -19.15 6.23 -22.12
CA ASN A 403 -18.13 5.34 -21.58
C ASN A 403 -18.70 4.57 -20.39
N PHE A 404 -18.16 3.38 -20.15
CA PHE A 404 -18.45 2.64 -18.95
C PHE A 404 -17.24 1.82 -18.52
N SER A 405 -17.16 1.59 -17.21
CA SER A 405 -16.21 0.71 -16.56
C SER A 405 -16.96 -0.06 -15.49
N LEU A 406 -16.87 -1.38 -15.48
CA LEU A 406 -17.49 -2.24 -14.48
C LEU A 406 -16.49 -3.30 -14.04
N ASN A 407 -16.28 -3.43 -12.74
CA ASN A 407 -15.35 -4.38 -12.17
C ASN A 407 -16.07 -5.17 -11.07
N TYR A 408 -15.89 -6.49 -11.10
CA TYR A 408 -16.31 -7.40 -10.04
C TYR A 408 -15.06 -8.05 -9.43
N VAL A 409 -15.03 -8.09 -8.10
CA VAL A 409 -13.94 -8.70 -7.34
C VAL A 409 -14.51 -9.60 -6.27
N ASN A 410 -14.05 -10.85 -6.25
CA ASN A 410 -14.27 -11.78 -5.15
C ASN A 410 -12.94 -12.01 -4.44
N GLU A 411 -12.93 -11.84 -3.12
CA GLU A 411 -11.81 -12.18 -2.26
C GLU A 411 -12.24 -13.22 -1.24
N LYS A 412 -11.37 -14.19 -0.95
CA LYS A 412 -11.64 -15.25 0.02
C LYS A 412 -10.37 -15.71 0.74
N SER A 413 -10.49 -15.98 2.03
CA SER A 413 -9.49 -16.66 2.85
C SER A 413 -10.18 -17.65 3.78
N ASN A 414 -9.62 -18.85 3.95
CA ASN A 414 -10.09 -19.78 4.98
C ASN A 414 -9.42 -19.52 6.33
N ASN A 415 -8.25 -18.87 6.34
CA ASN A 415 -7.61 -18.42 7.56
C ASN A 415 -6.62 -17.27 7.31
N LEU A 416 -6.91 -16.10 7.87
CA LEU A 416 -5.95 -15.01 8.02
C LEU A 416 -5.27 -15.13 9.41
N PRO A 417 -3.95 -14.93 9.51
CA PRO A 417 -3.25 -15.11 10.77
C PRO A 417 -3.61 -14.00 11.79
N THR A 418 -3.60 -14.38 13.07
CA THR A 418 -3.65 -13.42 14.19
C THR A 418 -2.28 -12.75 14.36
N VAL A 419 -2.28 -11.44 14.64
CA VAL A 419 -1.07 -10.62 14.86
C VAL A 419 -1.12 -9.95 16.24
N GLY A 420 -0.07 -9.24 16.63
CA GLY A 420 0.04 -8.59 17.95
C GLY A 420 0.44 -9.57 19.07
N TYR A 421 0.53 -9.07 20.30
CA TYR A 421 0.89 -9.87 21.47
C TYR A 421 -0.30 -10.70 21.95
N ASN A 422 -0.52 -11.84 21.30
CA ASN A 422 -1.62 -12.77 21.55
C ASN A 422 -1.10 -14.22 21.45
N SER A 423 -1.59 -15.16 22.27
CA SER A 423 -1.08 -16.54 22.27
C SER A 423 -1.32 -17.29 20.95
N GLU A 424 -2.24 -16.80 20.11
CA GLU A 424 -2.52 -17.36 18.78
C GLU A 424 -1.55 -16.85 17.70
N ASN A 425 -0.76 -15.81 18.00
CA ASN A 425 0.29 -15.34 17.12
C ASN A 425 1.56 -16.18 17.31
N VAL A 426 1.94 -16.93 16.28
CA VAL A 426 3.12 -17.81 16.31
C VAL A 426 4.43 -17.09 16.62
N MET A 427 4.56 -15.82 16.23
CA MET A 427 5.77 -15.04 16.56
C MET A 427 5.83 -14.71 18.04
N GLN A 428 4.68 -14.49 18.69
CA GLN A 428 4.62 -14.36 20.15
C GLN A 428 5.08 -15.66 20.81
N GLN A 429 4.65 -16.81 20.31
CA GLN A 429 5.12 -18.11 20.83
C GLN A 429 6.63 -18.29 20.66
N PHE A 430 7.23 -17.85 19.55
CA PHE A 430 8.68 -17.97 19.30
C PHE A 430 9.54 -17.07 20.19
N ILE A 431 9.02 -15.92 20.59
CA ILE A 431 9.66 -15.03 21.58
C ILE A 431 9.78 -15.74 22.95
N TRP A 432 8.86 -16.66 23.24
CA TRP A 432 8.79 -17.43 24.48
C TRP A 432 9.01 -18.93 24.25
N SER A 433 9.78 -19.33 23.25
CA SER A 433 10.03 -20.76 23.02
C SER A 433 11.49 -21.11 23.25
N ALA A 434 11.70 -22.05 24.15
CA ALA A 434 13.01 -22.59 24.45
C ALA A 434 13.68 -23.27 23.25
N ARG A 435 15.01 -23.30 23.29
CA ARG A 435 15.83 -23.63 22.10
C ARG A 435 16.00 -25.15 21.88
N ASN A 436 15.56 -25.97 22.83
CA ASN A 436 15.39 -27.42 22.68
C ASN A 436 14.09 -27.83 21.99
N ILE A 437 13.18 -26.90 21.68
CA ILE A 437 11.89 -27.24 21.07
C ILE A 437 12.04 -27.38 19.56
N ASN A 438 11.72 -28.55 19.01
CA ASN A 438 11.61 -28.76 17.57
C ASN A 438 10.16 -28.61 17.10
N PHE A 439 9.81 -27.45 16.53
CA PHE A 439 8.45 -27.21 16.03
C PHE A 439 8.01 -28.21 14.95
N SER A 440 8.92 -28.80 14.18
CA SER A 440 8.53 -29.77 13.15
C SER A 440 7.85 -31.01 13.74
N ASP A 441 8.18 -31.35 14.98
CA ASP A 441 7.59 -32.46 15.71
C ASP A 441 6.17 -32.19 16.22
N LEU A 442 5.80 -30.91 16.30
CA LEU A 442 4.45 -30.48 16.68
C LEU A 442 3.49 -30.46 15.48
N LYS A 443 4.00 -30.62 14.26
CA LYS A 443 3.22 -30.49 13.02
C LYS A 443 2.15 -31.56 12.85
N ASP A 444 2.47 -32.81 13.21
CA ASP A 444 1.53 -33.93 13.14
C ASP A 444 0.68 -34.04 14.40
N TRP A 445 0.10 -32.89 14.81
CA TRP A 445 -0.54 -32.72 16.09
C TRP A 445 -1.67 -33.71 16.37
N ARG A 446 -2.33 -34.24 15.33
CA ARG A 446 -3.42 -35.21 15.43
C ARG A 446 -2.99 -36.57 15.96
N ASN A 447 -1.71 -36.92 15.76
CA ASN A 447 -1.12 -38.17 16.20
C ASN A 447 -0.31 -38.00 17.49
N LEU A 448 -0.27 -36.78 18.05
CA LEU A 448 0.32 -36.54 19.36
C LEU A 448 -0.62 -37.01 20.47
N PRO A 449 -0.08 -37.47 21.61
CA PRO A 449 -0.88 -37.69 22.82
C PRO A 449 -1.67 -36.44 23.19
N LEU A 450 -2.82 -36.61 23.84
CA LEU A 450 -3.56 -35.48 24.40
C LEU A 450 -2.81 -34.89 25.60
N SER A 451 -2.92 -33.59 25.77
CA SER A 451 -2.30 -32.88 26.89
C SER A 451 -2.91 -33.33 28.23
N PRO A 452 -2.09 -33.75 29.22
CA PRO A 452 -2.58 -34.13 30.55
C PRO A 452 -3.22 -32.96 31.33
N SER A 453 -2.90 -31.72 30.98
CA SER A 453 -3.38 -30.51 31.67
C SER A 453 -4.86 -30.20 31.40
N TYR A 454 -5.50 -30.89 30.45
CA TYR A 454 -6.90 -30.69 30.11
C TYR A 454 -7.71 -31.92 30.50
N ASP A 455 -8.47 -31.80 31.59
CA ASP A 455 -9.34 -32.87 32.13
C ASP A 455 -10.47 -33.30 31.16
N ASN A 456 -10.70 -32.55 30.08
CA ASN A 456 -11.79 -32.81 29.14
C ASN A 456 -11.28 -33.38 27.81
N LEU A 457 -11.41 -34.71 27.64
CA LEU A 457 -11.10 -35.45 26.40
C LEU A 457 -11.80 -34.88 25.14
N SER A 458 -12.88 -34.10 25.30
CA SER A 458 -13.64 -33.56 24.17
C SER A 458 -12.98 -32.36 23.46
N ALA A 459 -11.98 -31.69 24.09
CA ALA A 459 -11.27 -30.56 23.50
C ALA A 459 -10.19 -30.96 22.47
N GLN A 460 -9.74 -32.23 22.48
CA GLN A 460 -8.68 -32.76 21.60
C GLN A 460 -7.42 -31.87 21.52
N VAL A 461 -7.01 -31.28 22.65
CA VAL A 461 -5.78 -30.47 22.73
C VAL A 461 -4.58 -31.42 22.82
N PRO A 462 -3.64 -31.37 21.86
CA PRO A 462 -2.44 -32.22 21.88
C PRO A 462 -1.46 -31.76 22.97
N ILE A 463 -0.59 -32.66 23.40
CA ILE A 463 0.57 -32.34 24.23
C ILE A 463 1.41 -31.24 23.58
N ASN A 464 1.98 -30.37 24.41
CA ASN A 464 2.78 -29.23 24.00
C ASN A 464 3.96 -29.02 24.97
N TRP A 465 5.00 -28.30 24.55
CA TRP A 465 6.18 -28.03 25.40
C TRP A 465 5.86 -27.18 26.64
N ASN A 466 4.80 -26.37 26.55
CA ASN A 466 4.22 -25.60 27.62
C ASN A 466 2.70 -25.53 27.38
N ASN A 467 1.90 -25.79 28.41
CA ASN A 467 0.44 -25.71 28.39
C ASN A 467 -0.10 -24.58 29.28
N ASN A 468 0.75 -23.92 30.08
CA ASN A 468 0.35 -22.76 30.89
C ASN A 468 0.03 -21.52 30.05
N PHE A 469 0.84 -21.27 29.02
CA PHE A 469 0.76 -20.07 28.20
C PHE A 469 0.55 -20.38 26.72
N GLN A 470 1.02 -21.54 26.27
CA GLN A 470 1.05 -21.88 24.84
C GLN A 470 0.12 -23.04 24.49
N ASN A 471 -0.46 -23.00 23.30
CA ASN A 471 -1.03 -24.18 22.64
C ASN A 471 -0.10 -24.60 21.49
N ASN A 472 -0.20 -25.84 21.03
CA ASN A 472 0.53 -26.29 19.84
C ASN A 472 0.22 -25.34 18.64
N PRO A 473 1.22 -24.72 18.00
CA PRO A 473 1.00 -23.70 16.98
C PRO A 473 0.29 -24.24 15.73
N TYR A 474 0.49 -25.50 15.37
CA TYR A 474 -0.22 -26.11 14.24
C TYR A 474 -1.67 -26.43 14.57
N TRP A 475 -1.95 -26.83 15.82
CA TRP A 475 -3.32 -27.01 16.31
C TRP A 475 -4.07 -25.69 16.31
N VAL A 476 -3.45 -24.60 16.80
CA VAL A 476 -4.05 -23.26 16.80
C VAL A 476 -4.34 -22.80 15.38
N LEU A 477 -3.36 -22.81 14.48
CA LEU A 477 -3.54 -22.34 13.11
C LEU A 477 -4.59 -23.12 12.31
N GLU A 478 -4.85 -24.37 12.69
CA GLU A 478 -5.83 -25.21 12.00
C GLU A 478 -7.23 -25.18 12.63
N ASN A 479 -7.33 -25.02 13.96
CA ASN A 479 -8.60 -25.05 14.67
C ASN A 479 -9.13 -23.66 15.03
N ASN A 480 -8.26 -22.68 15.21
CA ASN A 480 -8.63 -21.28 15.40
C ASN A 480 -8.51 -20.55 14.05
N LYS A 481 -9.67 -20.23 13.47
CA LYS A 481 -9.75 -19.70 12.10
C LYS A 481 -10.35 -18.32 12.07
N ASN A 482 -9.71 -17.44 11.30
CA ASN A 482 -10.24 -16.14 10.92
C ASN A 482 -10.60 -16.19 9.42
N THR A 483 -11.84 -16.60 9.12
CA THR A 483 -12.30 -16.67 7.72
C THR A 483 -12.71 -15.30 7.21
N TYR A 484 -12.54 -15.07 5.90
CA TYR A 484 -12.89 -13.82 5.26
C TYR A 484 -13.41 -14.06 3.85
N SER A 485 -14.51 -13.42 3.48
CA SER A 485 -15.03 -13.41 2.10
C SER A 485 -15.63 -12.05 1.79
N ARG A 486 -15.33 -11.51 0.60
CA ARG A 486 -15.89 -10.23 0.13
C ARG A 486 -16.23 -10.30 -1.36
N ASP A 487 -17.44 -9.88 -1.68
CA ASP A 487 -17.91 -9.64 -3.05
C ASP A 487 -18.07 -8.15 -3.26
N ARG A 488 -17.37 -7.58 -4.23
CA ARG A 488 -17.38 -6.15 -4.55
C ARG A 488 -17.69 -5.90 -6.02
N ILE A 489 -18.54 -4.92 -6.28
CA ILE A 489 -18.80 -4.36 -7.60
C ILE A 489 -18.51 -2.86 -7.54
N TYR A 490 -17.66 -2.38 -8.44
CA TYR A 490 -17.40 -0.95 -8.59
C TYR A 490 -17.30 -0.58 -10.06
N GLY A 491 -17.68 0.65 -10.40
CA GLY A 491 -17.72 1.06 -11.79
C GLY A 491 -18.45 2.37 -12.01
N ASN A 492 -18.45 2.81 -13.27
CA ASN A 492 -19.16 4.00 -13.70
C ASN A 492 -19.76 3.85 -15.09
N VAL A 493 -20.77 4.67 -15.34
CA VAL A 493 -21.35 4.91 -16.67
C VAL A 493 -21.38 6.42 -16.88
N GLY A 494 -20.68 6.89 -17.91
CA GLY A 494 -20.61 8.30 -18.27
C GLY A 494 -21.17 8.55 -19.66
N MET A 495 -21.86 9.68 -19.82
CA MET A 495 -22.39 10.16 -21.10
C MET A 495 -21.94 11.60 -21.30
N ASN A 496 -21.43 11.92 -22.49
CA ASN A 496 -21.01 13.26 -22.88
C ASN A 496 -21.78 13.70 -24.13
N TYR A 497 -22.30 14.93 -24.11
CA TYR A 497 -22.97 15.56 -25.23
C TYR A 497 -22.33 16.92 -25.54
N ASP A 498 -21.70 17.04 -26.69
CA ASP A 498 -21.10 18.27 -27.21
C ASP A 498 -22.11 18.98 -28.12
N PHE A 499 -22.70 20.09 -27.65
CA PHE A 499 -23.64 20.89 -28.44
C PHE A 499 -22.93 21.59 -29.59
N SER A 500 -21.69 22.03 -29.34
CA SER A 500 -20.75 22.67 -30.27
C SER A 500 -19.32 22.40 -29.81
N ASP A 501 -18.33 22.78 -30.61
CA ASP A 501 -16.90 22.69 -30.23
C ASP A 501 -16.56 23.49 -28.96
N LYS A 502 -17.38 24.49 -28.62
CA LYS A 502 -17.19 25.36 -27.45
C LYS A 502 -17.95 24.90 -26.22
N PHE A 503 -19.08 24.22 -26.36
CA PHE A 503 -19.97 23.92 -25.24
C PHE A 503 -20.43 22.48 -25.24
N GLY A 504 -20.28 21.80 -24.11
CA GLY A 504 -20.75 20.44 -23.91
C GLY A 504 -21.13 20.18 -22.46
N VAL A 505 -21.82 19.06 -22.26
CA VAL A 505 -22.22 18.59 -20.93
C VAL A 505 -21.86 17.12 -20.79
N SER A 506 -21.63 16.68 -19.56
CA SER A 506 -21.44 15.28 -19.22
C SER A 506 -22.16 14.91 -17.94
N GLY A 507 -22.76 13.73 -17.92
CA GLY A 507 -23.31 13.10 -16.72
C GLY A 507 -22.60 11.78 -16.45
N LYS A 508 -22.32 11.49 -15.19
CA LYS A 508 -21.65 10.25 -14.77
C LYS A 508 -22.29 9.67 -13.51
N LEU A 509 -22.69 8.41 -13.58
CA LEU A 509 -23.10 7.61 -12.43
C LEU A 509 -21.93 6.72 -12.02
N MET A 510 -21.58 6.73 -10.73
CA MET A 510 -20.50 5.91 -10.17
C MET A 510 -21.03 5.11 -9.00
N ILE A 511 -20.62 3.84 -8.90
CA ILE A 511 -21.00 2.93 -7.84
C ILE A 511 -19.78 2.25 -7.25
N ASP A 512 -19.80 2.04 -5.94
CA ASP A 512 -18.90 1.15 -5.21
C ASP A 512 -19.71 0.44 -4.13
N GLN A 513 -19.84 -0.89 -4.24
CA GLN A 513 -20.65 -1.69 -3.35
C GLN A 513 -19.96 -3.00 -3.02
N PHE A 514 -19.96 -3.39 -1.75
CA PHE A 514 -19.53 -4.73 -1.35
C PHE A 514 -20.40 -5.34 -0.26
N SER A 515 -20.35 -6.68 -0.20
CA SER A 515 -20.81 -7.50 0.92
C SER A 515 -19.63 -8.31 1.43
N GLN A 516 -19.44 -8.31 2.74
CA GLN A 516 -18.34 -9.01 3.42
C GLN A 516 -18.90 -9.91 4.52
N GLN A 517 -18.33 -11.11 4.63
CA GLN A 517 -18.62 -12.07 5.69
C GLN A 517 -17.33 -12.55 6.33
N GLU A 518 -17.34 -12.70 7.66
CA GLU A 518 -16.25 -13.26 8.44
C GLU A 518 -16.81 -14.25 9.46
N SER A 519 -16.04 -15.31 9.72
CA SER A 519 -16.25 -16.20 10.86
C SER A 519 -14.97 -16.29 11.67
N LEU A 520 -15.09 -16.08 12.97
CA LEU A 520 -14.00 -16.15 13.93
C LEU A 520 -14.26 -17.32 14.83
N ILE A 521 -13.31 -18.24 14.83
CA ILE A 521 -13.42 -19.52 15.50
C ILE A 521 -12.28 -19.61 16.50
N LYS A 522 -12.61 -19.88 17.76
CA LYS A 522 -11.67 -20.39 18.75
C LYS A 522 -12.16 -21.75 19.23
N ALA A 523 -11.34 -22.78 19.09
CA ALA A 523 -11.70 -24.11 19.54
C ALA A 523 -11.71 -24.19 21.08
N VAL A 524 -12.56 -25.07 21.62
CA VAL A 524 -12.51 -25.45 23.04
C VAL A 524 -11.10 -25.96 23.35
N GLY A 525 -10.49 -25.49 24.43
CA GLY A 525 -9.10 -25.77 24.78
C GLY A 525 -8.10 -24.67 24.42
N THR A 526 -8.50 -23.63 23.68
CA THR A 526 -7.64 -22.45 23.43
C THR A 526 -7.32 -21.74 24.75
N ASN A 527 -6.06 -21.43 25.04
CA ASN A 527 -5.63 -20.90 26.34
C ASN A 527 -6.36 -19.62 26.77
N GLU A 528 -6.49 -18.64 25.87
CA GLU A 528 -7.22 -17.39 26.14
C GLU A 528 -8.75 -17.57 26.15
N THR A 529 -9.27 -18.71 25.73
CA THR A 529 -10.71 -18.95 25.59
C THR A 529 -11.01 -20.45 25.76
N ILE A 530 -10.87 -20.95 26.99
CA ILE A 530 -10.90 -22.39 27.29
C ILE A 530 -12.18 -23.08 26.83
N ASP A 531 -13.33 -22.40 26.93
CA ASP A 531 -14.64 -22.90 26.52
C ASP A 531 -14.92 -22.72 25.02
N GLY A 532 -13.94 -22.25 24.24
CA GLY A 532 -14.08 -21.92 22.82
C GLY A 532 -14.98 -20.72 22.57
N SER A 533 -15.00 -20.22 21.33
CA SER A 533 -15.93 -19.18 20.92
C SER A 533 -16.21 -19.22 19.42
N PHE A 534 -17.35 -18.65 19.04
CA PHE A 534 -17.70 -18.45 17.63
C PHE A 534 -18.31 -17.08 17.42
N GLN A 535 -17.75 -16.30 16.51
CA GLN A 535 -18.32 -15.02 16.09
C GLN A 535 -18.55 -15.01 14.58
N SER A 536 -19.73 -14.53 14.18
CA SER A 536 -20.06 -14.25 12.78
C SER A 536 -20.21 -12.75 12.58
N VAL A 537 -19.65 -12.24 11.50
CA VAL A 537 -19.74 -10.83 11.10
C VAL A 537 -20.25 -10.75 9.67
N ALA A 538 -21.25 -9.91 9.44
CA ALA A 538 -21.73 -9.55 8.11
C ALA A 538 -21.72 -8.03 7.95
N ARG A 539 -21.07 -7.55 6.89
CA ARG A 539 -20.94 -6.13 6.55
C ARG A 539 -21.45 -5.89 5.14
N SER A 540 -22.12 -4.77 4.94
CA SER A 540 -22.37 -4.27 3.59
C SER A 540 -22.06 -2.78 3.49
N TYR A 541 -21.56 -2.40 2.33
CA TYR A 541 -21.22 -1.04 1.98
C TYR A 541 -21.80 -0.73 0.62
N ARG A 542 -22.36 0.47 0.47
CA ARG A 542 -22.77 0.99 -0.82
C ARG A 542 -22.55 2.49 -0.87
N GLU A 543 -21.77 2.94 -1.82
CA GLU A 543 -21.64 4.33 -2.20
C GLU A 543 -22.12 4.52 -3.65
N THR A 544 -22.86 5.61 -3.87
CA THR A 544 -23.32 6.02 -5.19
C THR A 544 -23.03 7.51 -5.34
N ASN A 545 -22.35 7.87 -6.43
CA ASN A 545 -22.09 9.25 -6.79
C ASN A 545 -22.77 9.56 -8.13
N LEU A 546 -23.46 10.69 -8.20
CA LEU A 546 -23.98 11.26 -9.44
C LEU A 546 -23.27 12.57 -9.70
N GLU A 547 -22.60 12.67 -10.84
CA GLU A 547 -21.83 13.84 -11.27
C GLU A 547 -22.43 14.42 -12.54
N PHE A 548 -22.54 15.75 -12.57
CA PHE A 548 -22.88 16.52 -13.76
C PHE A 548 -21.83 17.61 -13.96
N LEU A 549 -21.38 17.80 -15.20
CA LEU A 549 -20.43 18.83 -15.59
C LEU A 549 -20.88 19.49 -16.89
N ALA A 550 -20.83 20.81 -16.94
CA ALA A 550 -20.94 21.62 -18.14
C ALA A 550 -19.57 22.27 -18.40
N LYS A 551 -19.09 22.16 -19.65
CA LYS A 551 -17.80 22.71 -20.08
C LYS A 551 -18.01 23.81 -21.11
N TYR A 552 -17.19 24.85 -21.04
CA TYR A 552 -17.12 25.93 -22.01
C TYR A 552 -15.66 26.22 -22.37
N ASN A 553 -15.31 25.96 -23.63
CA ASN A 553 -13.99 26.19 -24.20
C ASN A 553 -14.07 27.35 -25.20
N ASN A 554 -13.21 28.33 -25.06
CA ASN A 554 -13.12 29.41 -26.03
C ASN A 554 -11.70 30.01 -26.05
N SER A 555 -11.42 30.81 -27.07
CA SER A 555 -10.18 31.56 -27.21
C SER A 555 -10.48 33.02 -27.52
N LEU A 556 -9.64 33.91 -26.98
CA LEU A 556 -9.66 35.34 -27.24
C LEU A 556 -8.40 35.67 -28.04
N GLY A 557 -8.54 35.77 -29.37
CA GLY A 557 -7.39 35.82 -30.28
C GLY A 557 -6.60 34.51 -30.30
N GLU A 558 -5.32 34.58 -30.67
CA GLU A 558 -4.42 33.42 -30.74
C GLU A 558 -3.72 33.12 -29.40
N ASP A 559 -3.57 34.15 -28.56
CA ASP A 559 -2.75 34.09 -27.36
C ASP A 559 -3.51 33.60 -26.12
N PHE A 560 -4.80 33.92 -25.98
CA PHE A 560 -5.58 33.56 -24.79
C PHE A 560 -6.52 32.39 -25.07
N LYS A 561 -6.40 31.32 -24.28
CA LYS A 561 -7.36 30.20 -24.27
C LYS A 561 -7.92 30.05 -22.87
N PHE A 562 -9.21 29.76 -22.78
CA PHE A 562 -9.86 29.50 -21.51
C PHE A 562 -10.79 28.30 -21.61
N ASN A 563 -10.67 27.42 -20.62
CA ASN A 563 -11.51 26.26 -20.40
C ASN A 563 -12.21 26.46 -19.05
N LEU A 564 -13.52 26.60 -19.06
CA LEU A 564 -14.34 26.82 -17.87
C LEU A 564 -15.27 25.63 -17.68
N ASN A 565 -15.38 25.14 -16.45
CA ASN A 565 -16.24 24.03 -16.08
C ASN A 565 -17.09 24.41 -14.88
N PHE A 566 -18.34 23.99 -14.91
CA PHE A 566 -19.27 24.10 -13.79
C PHE A 566 -19.97 22.77 -13.60
N GLY A 567 -20.12 22.32 -12.36
CA GLY A 567 -20.70 21.03 -12.09
C GLY A 567 -21.31 20.88 -10.71
N SER A 568 -21.95 19.72 -10.54
CA SER A 568 -22.50 19.28 -9.29
C SER A 568 -22.15 17.81 -9.04
N ASN A 569 -22.08 17.44 -7.77
CA ASN A 569 -21.89 16.06 -7.36
C ASN A 569 -22.81 15.75 -6.17
N SER A 570 -23.53 14.63 -6.23
CA SER A 570 -24.33 14.11 -5.14
C SER A 570 -23.85 12.71 -4.78
N MET A 571 -23.42 12.54 -3.54
CA MET A 571 -22.95 11.29 -2.98
C MET A 571 -23.95 10.80 -1.92
N ARG A 572 -24.27 9.51 -1.97
CA ARG A 572 -24.98 8.79 -0.91
C ARG A 572 -24.20 7.54 -0.54
N ARG A 573 -23.92 7.38 0.74
CA ARG A 573 -23.20 6.22 1.30
C ARG A 573 -24.01 5.56 2.40
N ILE A 574 -24.13 4.25 2.35
CA ILE A 574 -24.80 3.41 3.33
C ILE A 574 -23.82 2.33 3.79
N ARG A 575 -23.73 2.13 5.10
CA ARG A 575 -22.97 1.04 5.72
C ARG A 575 -23.87 0.29 6.68
N THR A 576 -23.80 -1.04 6.64
CA THR A 576 -24.42 -1.89 7.66
C THR A 576 -23.40 -2.85 8.24
N PHE A 577 -23.53 -3.14 9.53
CA PHE A 577 -22.73 -4.13 10.23
C PHE A 577 -23.63 -4.94 11.15
N ASN A 578 -23.50 -6.25 11.08
CA ASN A 578 -24.13 -7.21 11.96
C ASN A 578 -23.05 -8.10 12.54
N SER A 579 -23.07 -8.33 13.85
CA SER A 579 -22.22 -9.33 14.48
C SER A 579 -23.00 -10.09 15.54
N GLY A 580 -22.77 -11.39 15.60
CA GLY A 580 -23.17 -12.25 16.71
C GLY A 580 -21.94 -12.98 17.23
N LEU A 581 -21.79 -13.05 18.56
CA LEU A 581 -20.73 -13.79 19.25
C LEU A 581 -21.36 -14.74 20.26
N ALA A 582 -21.02 -16.03 20.14
CA ALA A 582 -21.16 -17.04 21.18
C ALA A 582 -19.83 -17.11 21.96
N PRO A 583 -19.74 -16.54 23.17
CA PRO A 583 -18.48 -16.44 23.92
C PRO A 583 -18.00 -17.75 24.55
N ALA A 584 -18.85 -18.78 24.56
CA ALA A 584 -18.55 -20.12 25.04
C ALA A 584 -19.40 -21.14 24.26
N LEU A 585 -18.83 -22.31 23.96
CA LEU A 585 -19.47 -23.34 23.16
C LEU A 585 -19.92 -24.53 24.03
N GLU A 586 -21.13 -25.03 23.79
CA GLU A 586 -21.63 -26.24 24.47
C GLU A 586 -20.96 -27.50 23.89
N LEU A 587 -20.97 -27.61 22.56
CA LEU A 587 -20.36 -28.73 21.84
C LEU A 587 -19.03 -28.29 21.20
N PRO A 588 -17.91 -29.02 21.40
CA PRO A 588 -16.66 -28.73 20.71
C PRO A 588 -16.79 -28.99 19.20
N PHE A 589 -15.99 -28.27 18.40
CA PHE A 589 -15.94 -28.35 16.93
C PHE A 589 -17.27 -28.08 16.18
N LEU A 590 -18.32 -27.64 16.87
CA LEU A 590 -19.58 -27.16 16.26
C LEU A 590 -19.66 -25.63 16.32
N TYR A 591 -19.23 -24.96 15.26
CA TYR A 591 -19.17 -23.49 15.22
C TYR A 591 -20.46 -22.90 14.68
N ASN A 592 -21.38 -22.60 15.59
CA ASN A 592 -22.67 -21.98 15.30
C ASN A 592 -23.09 -21.08 16.46
N LEU A 593 -23.74 -19.94 16.18
CA LEU A 593 -24.28 -19.06 17.21
C LEU A 593 -25.31 -19.76 18.12
N SER A 594 -26.01 -20.78 17.61
CA SER A 594 -26.95 -21.57 18.41
C SER A 594 -26.28 -22.55 19.36
N ASN A 595 -24.98 -22.82 19.21
CA ASN A 595 -24.21 -23.71 20.07
C ASN A 595 -23.64 -22.97 21.30
N LEU A 596 -24.43 -22.05 21.85
CA LEU A 596 -24.06 -21.27 23.03
C LEU A 596 -24.09 -22.18 24.27
N LYS A 597 -23.00 -22.17 25.05
CA LYS A 597 -22.93 -22.91 26.32
C LYS A 597 -24.03 -22.46 27.28
N THR A 598 -24.67 -23.41 27.94
CA THR A 598 -25.71 -23.15 28.94
C THR A 598 -25.21 -22.18 30.02
N GLY A 599 -26.00 -21.15 30.33
CA GLY A 599 -25.62 -20.10 31.28
C GLY A 599 -24.78 -18.96 30.71
N SER A 600 -24.38 -19.04 29.44
CA SER A 600 -23.73 -17.93 28.71
C SER A 600 -24.74 -17.03 28.00
N ILE A 601 -24.33 -15.81 27.66
CA ILE A 601 -25.16 -14.83 26.94
C ILE A 601 -24.49 -14.50 25.61
N ALA A 602 -25.22 -14.66 24.52
CA ALA A 602 -24.76 -14.24 23.21
C ALA A 602 -24.67 -12.71 23.13
N GLN A 603 -23.59 -12.21 22.54
CA GLN A 603 -23.44 -10.78 22.27
C GLN A 603 -23.87 -10.49 20.84
N GLN A 604 -24.65 -9.43 20.64
CA GLN A 604 -25.17 -9.04 19.34
C GLN A 604 -24.96 -7.55 19.10
N THR A 605 -24.60 -7.20 17.87
CA THR A 605 -24.45 -5.81 17.45
C THR A 605 -25.05 -5.63 16.07
N ASN A 606 -25.87 -4.60 15.91
CA ASN A 606 -26.43 -4.17 14.64
C ASN A 606 -26.24 -2.67 14.47
N ASN A 607 -25.58 -2.27 13.40
CA ASN A 607 -25.32 -0.87 13.08
C ASN A 607 -25.79 -0.55 11.65
N TYR A 608 -26.51 0.56 11.50
CA TYR A 608 -26.85 1.19 10.23
C TYR A 608 -26.32 2.62 10.21
N GLN A 609 -25.60 2.98 9.15
CA GLN A 609 -25.07 4.33 8.98
C GLN A 609 -25.40 4.85 7.57
N GLU A 610 -25.94 6.06 7.49
CA GLU A 610 -26.17 6.77 6.23
C GLU A 610 -25.48 8.13 6.22
N GLN A 611 -24.85 8.46 5.09
CA GLN A 611 -24.23 9.74 4.85
C GLN A 611 -24.56 10.26 3.46
N ARG A 612 -24.70 11.58 3.34
CA ARG A 612 -24.83 12.28 2.06
C ARG A 612 -23.88 13.47 2.01
N ILE A 613 -23.32 13.70 0.82
CA ILE A 613 -22.55 14.90 0.51
C ILE A 613 -23.06 15.43 -0.82
N ASN A 614 -23.53 16.67 -0.83
CA ASN A 614 -23.91 17.37 -2.06
C ASN A 614 -22.92 18.50 -2.32
N SER A 615 -22.63 18.76 -3.58
CA SER A 615 -21.52 19.63 -3.95
C SER A 615 -21.86 20.46 -5.18
N LEU A 616 -21.44 21.72 -5.17
CA LEU A 616 -21.35 22.58 -6.36
C LEU A 616 -19.89 22.94 -6.58
N LEU A 617 -19.41 22.86 -7.82
CA LEU A 617 -18.04 23.14 -8.17
C LEU A 617 -17.94 23.94 -9.47
N GLY A 618 -16.95 24.84 -9.52
CA GLY A 618 -16.55 25.55 -10.71
C GLY A 618 -15.03 25.59 -10.78
N PHE A 619 -14.48 25.34 -11.96
CA PHE A 619 -13.04 25.38 -12.16
C PHE A 619 -12.70 25.75 -13.59
N GLY A 620 -11.54 26.34 -13.79
CA GLY A 620 -11.12 26.71 -15.12
C GLY A 620 -9.64 26.99 -15.24
N ASP A 621 -9.18 26.87 -16.48
CA ASP A 621 -7.80 27.00 -16.88
C ASP A 621 -7.71 28.12 -17.90
N ILE A 622 -6.91 29.14 -17.60
CA ILE A 622 -6.63 30.27 -18.47
C ILE A 622 -5.18 30.13 -18.90
N SER A 623 -4.93 30.00 -20.20
CA SER A 623 -3.59 30.02 -20.75
C SER A 623 -3.33 31.27 -21.57
N TYR A 624 -2.11 31.78 -21.46
CA TYR A 624 -1.58 32.88 -22.25
C TYR A 624 -0.33 32.43 -22.99
N LYS A 625 -0.32 32.59 -24.32
CA LYS A 625 0.77 32.23 -25.23
C LYS A 625 1.27 30.79 -25.09
N ASN A 626 0.41 29.89 -24.60
CA ASN A 626 0.76 28.50 -24.28
C ASN A 626 1.96 28.37 -23.31
N ALA A 627 2.26 29.41 -22.54
CA ALA A 627 3.44 29.48 -21.67
C ALA A 627 3.09 29.83 -20.23
N ILE A 628 2.06 30.67 -20.01
CA ILE A 628 1.54 30.98 -18.67
C ILE A 628 0.17 30.30 -18.52
N PHE A 629 -0.01 29.58 -17.42
CA PHE A 629 -1.22 28.83 -17.12
C PHE A 629 -1.71 29.17 -15.71
N LEU A 630 -2.91 29.72 -15.60
CA LEU A 630 -3.60 29.99 -14.34
C LEU A 630 -4.76 29.01 -14.22
N ASN A 631 -4.74 28.15 -13.20
CA ASN A 631 -5.84 27.24 -12.89
C ASN A 631 -6.54 27.70 -11.60
N LEU A 632 -7.86 27.84 -11.65
CA LEU A 632 -8.70 28.27 -10.54
C LEU A 632 -9.75 27.21 -10.25
N THR A 633 -9.99 26.91 -8.97
CA THR A 633 -11.05 26.02 -8.51
C THR A 633 -11.80 26.68 -7.36
N ALA A 634 -13.12 26.56 -7.37
CA ALA A 634 -14.03 26.92 -6.30
C ALA A 634 -15.05 25.79 -6.11
N ARG A 635 -15.30 25.38 -4.87
CA ARG A 635 -16.23 24.30 -4.57
C ARG A 635 -16.92 24.55 -3.24
N ASN A 636 -18.20 24.21 -3.12
CA ASN A 636 -18.91 24.19 -1.85
C ASN A 636 -19.55 22.82 -1.63
N ASP A 637 -19.23 22.18 -0.50
CA ASP A 637 -19.84 20.91 -0.08
C ASP A 637 -20.85 21.14 1.05
N TRP A 638 -21.92 20.33 1.04
CA TRP A 638 -22.89 20.18 2.12
C TRP A 638 -22.88 18.74 2.63
N ALA A 639 -22.45 18.52 3.88
CA ALA A 639 -22.29 17.18 4.45
C ALA A 639 -23.35 16.88 5.52
N SER A 640 -24.08 15.77 5.37
CA SER A 640 -25.18 15.40 6.29
C SER A 640 -24.75 14.99 7.69
N VAL A 641 -23.45 14.77 7.91
CA VAL A 641 -22.88 14.35 9.22
C VAL A 641 -22.68 15.52 10.18
N LEU A 642 -22.94 16.75 9.73
CA LEU A 642 -22.80 17.98 10.48
C LEU A 642 -24.17 18.64 10.70
N ALA A 643 -24.27 19.47 11.74
CA ALA A 643 -25.48 20.23 12.02
C ALA A 643 -25.81 21.19 10.87
N LYS A 644 -27.10 21.47 10.65
CA LYS A 644 -27.60 22.21 9.48
C LYS A 644 -26.97 23.60 9.37
N GLU A 645 -26.70 24.22 10.50
CA GLU A 645 -26.14 25.56 10.66
C GLU A 645 -24.67 25.59 10.23
N ASN A 646 -23.98 24.46 10.34
CA ASN A 646 -22.55 24.32 10.10
C ASN A 646 -22.25 23.34 8.97
N ASN A 647 -23.19 22.87 8.16
CA ASN A 647 -22.93 21.77 7.21
C ASN A 647 -22.37 22.20 5.84
N SER A 648 -22.19 23.51 5.60
CA SER A 648 -21.73 24.09 4.33
C SER A 648 -20.29 24.58 4.41
N PHE A 649 -19.45 24.19 3.46
CA PHE A 649 -18.03 24.57 3.47
C PHE A 649 -17.50 24.88 2.08
N PHE A 650 -16.86 26.04 1.98
CA PHE A 650 -16.26 26.54 0.75
C PHE A 650 -14.76 26.23 0.69
N TYR A 651 -14.34 25.71 -0.47
CA TYR A 651 -12.97 25.38 -0.83
C TYR A 651 -12.55 26.18 -2.05
N TYR A 652 -11.26 26.46 -2.12
CA TYR A 652 -10.67 27.10 -3.28
C TYR A 652 -9.25 26.59 -3.51
N SER A 653 -8.83 26.61 -4.76
CA SER A 653 -7.42 26.51 -5.12
C SER A 653 -7.10 27.44 -6.28
N ALA A 654 -5.89 27.96 -6.27
CA ALA A 654 -5.32 28.76 -7.35
C ALA A 654 -3.89 28.29 -7.59
N THR A 655 -3.56 27.99 -8.85
CA THR A 655 -2.23 27.56 -9.23
C THR A 655 -1.76 28.31 -10.47
N LEU A 656 -0.48 28.65 -10.50
CA LEU A 656 0.17 29.32 -11.59
C LEU A 656 1.35 28.47 -12.05
N SER A 657 1.42 28.22 -13.36
CA SER A 657 2.56 27.63 -14.04
C SER A 657 3.06 28.61 -15.10
N THR A 658 4.37 28.82 -15.16
CA THR A 658 5.02 29.63 -16.20
C THR A 658 6.18 28.85 -16.79
N VAL A 659 6.03 28.43 -18.04
CA VAL A 659 7.07 27.80 -18.86
C VAL A 659 7.95 28.93 -19.43
N LEU A 660 9.06 29.20 -18.74
CA LEU A 660 9.96 30.30 -19.06
C LEU A 660 10.64 30.12 -20.42
N THR A 661 10.95 28.89 -20.81
CA THR A 661 11.50 28.58 -22.14
C THR A 661 10.54 28.97 -23.25
N ASP A 662 9.26 28.63 -23.13
CA ASP A 662 8.23 28.96 -24.12
C ASP A 662 7.93 30.48 -24.11
N LEU A 663 7.88 31.10 -22.93
CA LEU A 663 7.58 32.53 -22.78
C LEU A 663 8.67 33.44 -23.36
N LEU A 664 9.93 33.10 -23.09
CA LEU A 664 11.12 33.85 -23.51
C LEU A 664 11.66 33.36 -24.85
N LYS A 665 11.04 32.34 -25.46
CA LYS A 665 11.48 31.69 -26.70
C LYS A 665 12.95 31.24 -26.64
N ILE A 666 13.33 30.66 -25.50
CA ILE A 666 14.69 30.15 -25.30
C ILE A 666 14.81 28.80 -26.02
N GLU A 667 15.58 28.78 -27.10
CA GLU A 667 15.98 27.57 -27.82
C GLU A 667 17.42 27.24 -27.39
N SER A 668 17.58 26.24 -26.51
CA SER A 668 18.89 25.80 -26.04
C SER A 668 18.94 24.28 -25.97
N GLU A 669 20.05 23.70 -26.44
CA GLU A 669 20.31 22.27 -26.28
C GLU A 669 20.60 21.91 -24.82
N THR A 670 21.13 22.86 -24.04
CA THR A 670 21.47 22.68 -22.62
C THR A 670 20.25 22.80 -21.71
N ILE A 671 19.35 23.77 -21.97
CA ILE A 671 18.11 23.98 -21.20
C ILE A 671 16.93 23.93 -22.18
N ASN A 672 16.26 22.79 -22.22
CA ASN A 672 15.19 22.52 -23.19
C ASN A 672 13.82 22.93 -22.64
N PHE A 673 13.64 22.82 -21.32
CA PHE A 673 12.40 23.16 -20.65
C PHE A 673 12.70 23.71 -19.27
N PHE A 674 12.13 24.86 -18.94
CA PHE A 674 12.18 25.39 -17.57
C PHE A 674 10.83 25.98 -17.19
N LYS A 675 10.21 25.42 -16.16
CA LYS A 675 8.91 25.81 -15.65
C LYS A 675 9.02 26.20 -14.20
N LEU A 676 8.48 27.37 -13.86
CA LEU A 676 8.20 27.75 -12.48
C LEU A 676 6.73 27.50 -12.18
N ARG A 677 6.44 26.97 -11.00
CA ARG A 677 5.07 26.71 -10.57
C ARG A 677 4.86 27.05 -9.10
N GLY A 678 3.63 27.43 -8.77
CA GLY A 678 3.21 27.66 -7.41
C GLY A 678 1.71 27.56 -7.25
N GLY A 679 1.26 27.26 -6.05
CA GLY A 679 -0.16 27.07 -5.77
C GLY A 679 -0.52 27.31 -4.32
N LEU A 680 -1.76 27.73 -4.11
CA LEU A 680 -2.39 27.86 -2.80
C LEU A 680 -3.77 27.23 -2.80
N SER A 681 -4.17 26.68 -1.66
CA SER A 681 -5.49 26.06 -1.52
C SER A 681 -6.00 26.04 -0.08
N LYS A 682 -7.32 25.95 0.05
CA LYS A 682 -8.03 25.59 1.28
C LYS A 682 -8.99 24.46 0.96
N VAL A 683 -8.79 23.31 1.60
CA VAL A 683 -9.65 22.12 1.43
C VAL A 683 -10.11 21.64 2.80
N GLY A 684 -11.38 21.23 2.91
CA GLY A 684 -11.93 20.68 4.14
C GLY A 684 -11.70 19.17 4.27
N ARG A 685 -12.02 18.65 5.44
CA ARG A 685 -12.07 17.21 5.73
C ARG A 685 -12.99 16.93 6.90
N LEU A 686 -13.58 15.74 6.90
CA LEU A 686 -14.49 15.33 7.98
C LEU A 686 -13.75 14.98 9.28
N GLY A 687 -12.44 14.69 9.24
CA GLY A 687 -11.72 14.22 10.41
C GLY A 687 -12.36 12.95 10.98
N GLU A 688 -12.66 12.96 12.28
CA GLU A 688 -13.34 11.88 12.99
C GLU A 688 -14.89 11.97 12.92
N ILE A 689 -15.47 13.00 12.29
CA ILE A 689 -16.93 13.16 12.22
C ILE A 689 -17.55 12.07 11.34
N GLY A 690 -18.30 11.19 12.00
CA GLY A 690 -19.10 10.14 11.38
C GLY A 690 -20.61 10.41 11.43
N PRO A 691 -21.42 9.60 10.74
CA PRO A 691 -22.88 9.64 10.84
C PRO A 691 -23.36 9.51 12.28
N TYR A 692 -24.23 10.44 12.69
CA TYR A 692 -24.88 10.46 14.02
C TYR A 692 -23.95 10.72 15.22
N ASN A 693 -22.71 11.18 14.99
CA ASN A 693 -21.69 11.37 16.04
C ASN A 693 -21.48 12.85 16.45
N ILE A 694 -22.52 13.68 16.35
CA ILE A 694 -22.47 15.08 16.82
C ILE A 694 -23.52 15.38 17.90
N ASN A 695 -24.50 14.50 18.08
CA ASN A 695 -25.55 14.63 19.07
C ASN A 695 -25.35 13.58 20.17
N THR A 696 -25.75 13.90 21.39
CA THR A 696 -25.81 12.94 22.49
C THR A 696 -26.86 11.88 22.20
N THR A 697 -26.49 10.61 22.36
CA THR A 697 -27.38 9.45 22.23
C THR A 697 -27.22 8.52 23.43
N PHE A 698 -28.22 7.68 23.68
CA PHE A 698 -28.13 6.60 24.66
C PHE A 698 -27.76 5.30 23.94
N VAL A 699 -26.75 4.61 24.46
CA VAL A 699 -26.32 3.29 23.97
C VAL A 699 -27.13 2.21 24.70
N LEU A 700 -27.74 1.32 23.93
CA LEU A 700 -28.48 0.18 24.45
C LEU A 700 -27.54 -1.03 24.55
N ASN A 701 -27.35 -1.56 25.75
CA ASN A 701 -26.53 -2.75 26.00
C ASN A 701 -27.36 -3.82 26.72
N ASN A 702 -27.05 -5.10 26.48
CA ASN A 702 -27.63 -6.22 27.21
C ASN A 702 -26.53 -6.94 27.99
N ASN A 703 -26.45 -6.66 29.30
CA ASN A 703 -25.41 -7.20 30.19
C ASN A 703 -25.91 -8.43 30.96
N GLY A 704 -26.87 -9.18 30.43
CA GLY A 704 -27.45 -10.36 31.10
C GLY A 704 -28.56 -10.08 32.10
N TRP A 705 -28.84 -8.80 32.37
CA TRP A 705 -29.91 -8.32 33.26
C TRP A 705 -31.05 -7.63 32.48
N GLY A 706 -31.16 -7.92 31.18
CA GLY A 706 -32.05 -7.22 30.25
C GLY A 706 -31.37 -6.03 29.56
N ASN A 707 -32.14 -5.32 28.73
CA ASN A 707 -31.65 -4.17 27.97
C ASN A 707 -31.57 -2.93 28.87
N GLN A 708 -30.40 -2.29 28.89
CA GLN A 708 -30.15 -1.06 29.65
C GLN A 708 -29.66 0.03 28.70
N ALA A 709 -30.23 1.23 28.84
CA ALA A 709 -29.78 2.41 28.14
C ALA A 709 -28.78 3.18 29.01
N THR A 710 -27.61 3.48 28.46
CA THR A 710 -26.54 4.21 29.15
C THR A 710 -26.14 5.43 28.34
N ASN A 711 -25.73 6.51 29.01
CA ASN A 711 -25.19 7.66 28.31
C ASN A 711 -23.83 7.30 27.69
N ASN A 712 -23.48 7.93 26.58
CA ASN A 712 -22.14 7.79 26.03
C ASN A 712 -21.14 8.51 26.94
N ASN A 713 -19.98 7.89 27.19
CA ASN A 713 -18.90 8.51 27.95
C ASN A 713 -18.26 9.71 27.21
N THR A 714 -18.56 9.88 25.91
CA THR A 714 -18.12 11.03 25.12
C THR A 714 -19.23 12.06 25.00
N GLN A 715 -18.94 13.29 25.40
CA GLN A 715 -19.75 14.46 25.10
C GLN A 715 -19.50 14.87 23.64
N PHE A 716 -20.43 14.53 22.75
CA PHE A 716 -20.40 15.02 21.38
C PHE A 716 -20.79 16.49 21.30
N ASN A 717 -20.24 17.19 20.30
CA ASN A 717 -20.46 18.60 20.08
C ASN A 717 -21.37 18.83 18.84
N PRO A 718 -22.63 19.27 19.05
CA PRO A 718 -23.54 19.59 17.95
C PRO A 718 -23.04 20.71 17.03
N ASN A 719 -22.15 21.57 17.55
CA ASN A 719 -21.54 22.67 16.81
C ASN A 719 -20.18 22.29 16.18
N ALA A 720 -19.84 21.00 16.13
CA ALA A 720 -18.64 20.53 15.47
C ALA A 720 -18.56 21.05 14.04
N LYS A 721 -17.34 21.41 13.62
CA LYS A 721 -17.00 21.87 12.28
C LYS A 721 -16.07 20.84 11.63
N PRO A 722 -15.97 20.79 10.30
CA PRO A 722 -14.97 19.99 9.65
C PRO A 722 -13.59 20.60 9.87
N GLU A 723 -12.58 19.75 9.81
CA GLU A 723 -11.20 20.18 9.78
C GLU A 723 -10.90 20.88 8.45
N ASN A 724 -9.90 21.75 8.41
CA ASN A 724 -9.45 22.36 7.16
C ASN A 724 -7.93 22.32 7.01
N VAL A 725 -7.48 22.26 5.76
CA VAL A 725 -6.08 22.25 5.37
C VAL A 725 -5.84 23.44 4.48
N VAL A 726 -4.97 24.34 4.92
CA VAL A 726 -4.46 25.44 4.10
C VAL A 726 -3.09 25.04 3.60
N SER A 727 -2.91 24.99 2.28
CA SER A 727 -1.67 24.56 1.65
C SER A 727 -1.12 25.66 0.76
N SER A 728 0.20 25.81 0.76
CA SER A 728 0.95 26.62 -0.20
C SER A 728 2.17 25.84 -0.68
N GLU A 729 2.46 25.89 -1.97
CA GLU A 729 3.62 25.22 -2.54
C GLU A 729 4.25 26.04 -3.66
N VAL A 730 5.56 25.88 -3.82
CA VAL A 730 6.36 26.45 -4.90
C VAL A 730 7.33 25.40 -5.40
N GLY A 731 7.57 25.37 -6.70
CA GLY A 731 8.48 24.41 -7.30
C GLY A 731 8.92 24.83 -8.69
N PHE A 732 9.88 24.07 -9.21
CA PHE A 732 10.31 24.21 -10.58
C PHE A 732 10.54 22.84 -11.21
N ASP A 733 10.41 22.79 -12.53
CA ASP A 733 10.74 21.64 -13.34
C ASP A 733 11.73 22.08 -14.43
N LEU A 734 12.86 21.38 -14.53
CA LEU A 734 13.97 21.69 -15.42
C LEU A 734 14.34 20.45 -16.24
N TYR A 735 14.26 20.55 -17.57
CA TYR A 735 14.79 19.55 -18.49
C TYR A 735 16.01 20.11 -19.22
N ALA A 736 17.10 19.36 -19.15
CA ALA A 736 18.41 19.77 -19.65
C ALA A 736 19.05 18.69 -20.53
N PHE A 737 20.00 19.12 -21.35
CA PHE A 737 20.82 18.29 -22.24
C PHE A 737 19.98 17.42 -23.17
N GLN A 738 19.11 18.06 -23.96
CA GLN A 738 18.12 17.40 -24.83
C GLN A 738 17.20 16.47 -24.02
N SER A 739 16.74 16.95 -22.87
CA SER A 739 15.85 16.22 -21.94
C SER A 739 16.41 14.92 -21.36
N ARG A 740 17.74 14.76 -21.40
CA ARG A 740 18.44 13.63 -20.77
C ARG A 740 18.55 13.77 -19.27
N ALA A 741 18.49 14.99 -18.72
CA ALA A 741 18.36 15.23 -17.28
C ALA A 741 17.04 15.94 -17.00
N LYS A 742 16.25 15.41 -16.05
CA LYS A 742 14.97 15.96 -15.62
C LYS A 742 14.98 16.15 -14.12
N LEU A 743 14.94 17.40 -13.67
CA LEU A 743 14.91 17.77 -12.25
C LEU A 743 13.57 18.41 -11.92
N SER A 744 12.90 17.87 -10.91
CA SER A 744 11.72 18.49 -10.29
C SER A 744 12.00 18.74 -8.82
N ALA A 745 11.75 19.95 -8.34
CA ALA A 745 11.88 20.29 -6.93
C ALA A 745 10.63 21.03 -6.44
N THR A 746 10.18 20.73 -5.22
CA THR A 746 9.01 21.36 -4.62
C THR A 746 9.22 21.58 -3.13
N TYR A 747 8.90 22.78 -2.67
CA TYR A 747 8.77 23.10 -1.26
C TYR A 747 7.30 23.38 -0.93
N TYR A 748 6.81 22.80 0.16
CA TYR A 748 5.43 22.94 0.57
C TYR A 748 5.29 23.25 2.06
N ILE A 749 4.19 23.92 2.40
CA ILE A 749 3.71 24.12 3.76
C ILE A 749 2.22 23.80 3.78
N GLN A 750 1.81 22.96 4.72
CA GLN A 750 0.42 22.57 4.97
C GLN A 750 0.08 22.82 6.43
N LYS A 751 -0.97 23.60 6.68
CA LYS A 751 -1.49 23.89 8.02
C LYS A 751 -2.87 23.29 8.16
N SER A 752 -2.97 22.34 9.08
CA SER A 752 -4.19 21.68 9.50
C SER A 752 -4.80 22.46 10.66
N ASN A 753 -5.98 23.04 10.46
CA ASN A 753 -6.70 23.80 11.49
C ASN A 753 -8.02 23.13 11.83
N ASP A 754 -8.54 23.49 13.00
CA ASP A 754 -9.80 22.98 13.53
C ASP A 754 -9.80 21.45 13.58
N LEU A 755 -8.65 20.84 13.89
CA LEU A 755 -8.53 19.39 14.01
C LEU A 755 -9.38 18.89 15.17
N LEU A 756 -10.08 17.78 14.94
CA LEU A 756 -10.97 17.18 15.92
C LEU A 756 -10.22 16.20 16.80
N LEU A 757 -10.57 16.20 18.09
CA LEU A 757 -10.14 15.19 19.04
C LEU A 757 -11.17 15.06 20.16
N ALA A 758 -11.16 13.92 20.84
CA ALA A 758 -11.95 13.67 22.03
C ALA A 758 -11.07 13.89 23.27
N ALA A 759 -11.04 15.12 23.77
CA ALA A 759 -10.21 15.51 24.92
C ALA A 759 -10.71 14.81 26.19
N ASP A 760 -9.82 14.16 26.95
CA ASP A 760 -10.20 13.60 28.25
C ASP A 760 -10.58 14.74 29.21
N VAL A 761 -11.67 14.55 29.95
CA VAL A 761 -12.22 15.50 30.93
C VAL A 761 -12.51 14.79 32.24
N ASP A 762 -12.63 15.55 33.33
CA ASP A 762 -12.99 15.01 34.65
C ASP A 762 -14.34 14.25 34.57
N PRO A 763 -14.38 12.96 34.97
CA PRO A 763 -15.62 12.19 35.05
C PRO A 763 -16.73 12.83 35.89
N ALA A 764 -16.42 13.79 36.76
CA ALA A 764 -17.39 14.62 37.49
C ALA A 764 -18.32 15.42 36.55
N THR A 765 -17.92 15.65 35.30
CA THR A 765 -18.77 16.25 34.26
C THR A 765 -19.84 15.29 33.72
N THR A 766 -19.90 14.06 34.22
CA THR A 766 -20.69 12.91 33.71
C THR A 766 -20.23 12.35 32.36
N TYR A 767 -19.18 12.94 31.79
CA TYR A 767 -18.48 12.47 30.61
C TYR A 767 -17.01 12.21 30.95
N GLN A 768 -16.39 11.28 30.23
CA GLN A 768 -14.95 11.03 30.30
C GLN A 768 -14.20 11.78 29.20
N ARG A 769 -14.88 12.12 28.09
CA ARG A 769 -14.31 12.83 26.95
C ARG A 769 -15.20 13.95 26.45
N SER A 770 -14.60 15.02 25.93
CA SER A 770 -15.28 16.10 25.21
C SER A 770 -14.76 16.18 23.78
N PHE A 771 -15.64 15.98 22.80
CA PHE A 771 -15.30 15.94 21.39
C PHE A 771 -15.41 17.33 20.76
N GLY A 772 -14.35 17.85 20.14
CA GLY A 772 -14.39 19.17 19.52
C GLY A 772 -13.18 19.54 18.68
N ASN A 773 -13.30 20.70 18.00
CA ASN A 773 -12.26 21.28 17.15
C ASN A 773 -11.27 22.08 18.00
N PHE A 774 -10.20 21.43 18.42
CA PHE A 774 -9.26 21.99 19.41
C PHE A 774 -7.83 22.09 18.87
N ALA A 775 -7.46 21.20 17.94
CA ALA A 775 -6.07 21.01 17.56
C ALA A 775 -5.66 21.72 16.27
N GLN A 776 -4.36 21.95 16.16
CA GLN A 776 -3.70 22.47 14.98
C GLN A 776 -2.38 21.74 14.74
N MET A 777 -2.02 21.55 13.48
CA MET A 777 -0.78 20.87 13.08
C MET A 777 -0.20 21.48 11.81
N GLU A 778 1.12 21.43 11.68
CA GLU A 778 1.87 21.88 10.49
C GLU A 778 2.70 20.73 9.91
N ASN A 779 2.67 20.59 8.58
CA ASN A 779 3.64 19.81 7.82
C ASN A 779 4.37 20.75 6.86
N LYS A 780 5.70 20.66 6.80
CA LYS A 780 6.51 21.37 5.81
C LYS A 780 7.64 20.50 5.33
N GLY A 781 7.95 20.59 4.05
CA GLY A 781 8.89 19.65 3.46
C GLY A 781 9.41 20.06 2.11
N PHE A 782 10.43 19.32 1.69
CA PHE A 782 11.06 19.46 0.39
C PHE A 782 10.98 18.12 -0.34
N GLU A 783 10.65 18.14 -1.63
CA GLU A 783 10.58 16.98 -2.51
C GLU A 783 11.47 17.23 -3.73
N VAL A 784 12.31 16.26 -4.07
CA VAL A 784 13.18 16.28 -5.25
C VAL A 784 13.01 15.01 -6.04
N GLN A 785 13.01 15.15 -7.37
CA GLN A 785 13.22 14.04 -8.30
C GLN A 785 14.24 14.41 -9.34
N LEU A 786 15.11 13.48 -9.66
CA LEU A 786 16.11 13.61 -10.68
C LEU A 786 16.12 12.35 -11.53
N GLY A 787 15.65 12.44 -12.77
CA GLY A 787 15.80 11.40 -13.79
C GLY A 787 16.95 11.74 -14.72
N VAL A 788 17.87 10.81 -14.95
CA VAL A 788 19.02 10.97 -15.83
C VAL A 788 19.14 9.79 -16.78
N ASN A 789 19.01 10.06 -18.08
CA ASN A 789 19.39 9.15 -19.14
C ASN A 789 20.91 9.25 -19.39
N VAL A 790 21.68 8.45 -18.65
CA VAL A 790 23.16 8.48 -18.66
C VAL A 790 23.70 8.06 -20.02
N ILE A 791 23.11 7.01 -20.62
CA ILE A 791 23.47 6.53 -21.95
C ILE A 791 22.18 6.21 -22.73
N LYS A 792 22.10 6.68 -23.97
CA LYS A 792 21.08 6.27 -24.94
C LYS A 792 21.75 6.04 -26.29
N LYS A 793 21.85 4.77 -26.67
CA LYS A 793 22.33 4.29 -27.95
C LYS A 793 21.26 3.34 -28.52
N GLU A 794 21.34 3.04 -29.81
CA GLU A 794 20.37 2.20 -30.52
C GLU A 794 20.02 0.89 -29.79
N ASN A 795 21.03 0.17 -29.29
CA ASN A 795 20.87 -1.13 -28.65
C ASN A 795 21.18 -1.13 -27.15
N PHE A 796 21.40 0.03 -26.55
CA PHE A 796 21.77 0.13 -25.14
C PHE A 796 21.25 1.42 -24.51
N PHE A 797 20.57 1.29 -23.38
CA PHE A 797 20.21 2.43 -22.54
C PHE A 797 20.59 2.19 -21.09
N PHE A 798 20.87 3.29 -20.38
CA PHE A 798 21.08 3.29 -18.94
C PHE A 798 20.48 4.55 -18.35
N ASP A 799 19.46 4.37 -17.51
CA ASP A 799 18.68 5.40 -16.85
C ASP A 799 18.84 5.26 -15.33
N ILE A 800 18.87 6.42 -14.67
CA ILE A 800 18.90 6.55 -13.21
C ILE A 800 17.77 7.50 -12.81
N ASP A 801 16.86 7.05 -11.96
CA ASP A 801 15.86 7.91 -11.32
C ASP A 801 16.11 7.96 -9.81
N LEU A 802 16.30 9.17 -9.31
CA LEU A 802 16.50 9.47 -7.90
C LEU A 802 15.30 10.23 -7.37
N ASN A 803 14.84 9.88 -6.19
CA ASN A 803 13.86 10.66 -5.46
C ASN A 803 14.28 10.86 -4.00
N PHE A 804 13.94 12.02 -3.45
CA PHE A 804 14.25 12.39 -2.09
C PHE A 804 13.15 13.27 -1.52
N ALA A 805 12.79 13.07 -0.26
CA ALA A 805 11.82 13.89 0.43
C ALA A 805 12.13 14.05 1.92
N THR A 806 11.82 15.24 2.44
CA THR A 806 11.77 15.51 3.88
C THR A 806 10.39 16.01 4.25
N ASN A 807 9.94 15.68 5.47
CA ASN A 807 8.73 16.27 6.04
C ASN A 807 8.93 16.51 7.53
N LYS A 808 8.83 17.76 7.96
CA LYS A 808 8.82 18.13 9.37
C LYS A 808 7.38 18.34 9.81
N ASN A 809 6.89 17.42 10.63
CA ASN A 809 5.61 17.52 11.29
C ASN A 809 5.74 18.25 12.63
N LYS A 810 4.75 19.07 12.99
CA LYS A 810 4.65 19.70 14.30
C LYS A 810 3.20 19.86 14.74
N VAL A 811 2.88 19.31 15.91
CA VAL A 811 1.62 19.61 16.62
C VAL A 811 1.74 21.02 17.19
N ILE A 812 0.88 21.93 16.74
CA ILE A 812 0.92 23.34 17.13
C ILE A 812 0.13 23.58 18.42
N SER A 813 -1.04 22.94 18.53
CA SER A 813 -1.93 23.07 19.69
C SER A 813 -2.83 21.83 19.77
N LEU A 814 -3.24 21.48 21.00
CA LEU A 814 -4.28 20.50 21.30
C LEU A 814 -5.49 21.15 22.00
N GLY A 815 -5.61 22.48 21.91
CA GLY A 815 -6.68 23.27 22.54
C GLY A 815 -6.64 23.27 24.06
N GLY A 816 -5.43 23.29 24.63
CA GLY A 816 -5.19 23.40 26.07
C GLY A 816 -4.74 22.10 26.74
N LEU A 817 -4.76 20.97 26.03
CA LEU A 817 -4.15 19.72 26.52
C LEU A 817 -2.63 19.75 26.38
N ASP A 818 -1.94 19.24 27.40
CA ASP A 818 -0.49 19.04 27.38
C ASP A 818 -0.09 17.85 26.50
N SER A 819 -0.92 16.81 26.45
CA SER A 819 -0.73 15.64 25.61
C SER A 819 -2.05 15.00 25.18
N TYR A 820 -1.99 14.16 24.15
CA TYR A 820 -3.10 13.32 23.69
C TYR A 820 -2.56 11.93 23.36
N GLU A 821 -3.10 10.90 24.01
CA GLU A 821 -2.72 9.50 23.77
C GLU A 821 -3.41 8.96 22.51
N LEU A 822 -2.61 8.41 21.60
CA LEU A 822 -3.05 7.86 20.31
C LEU A 822 -3.21 6.35 20.35
N GLY A 823 -2.41 5.68 21.19
CA GLY A 823 -2.32 4.23 21.31
C GLY A 823 -1.14 3.86 22.22
N GLY A 824 -0.88 2.56 22.39
CA GLY A 824 0.18 2.08 23.27
C GLY A 824 -0.13 0.70 23.85
N GLN A 825 0.81 0.16 24.62
CA GLN A 825 0.59 -1.02 25.44
C GLN A 825 1.54 -1.01 26.64
N TRP A 826 1.01 -1.47 27.78
CA TRP A 826 1.72 -1.44 29.07
C TRP A 826 2.19 -0.02 29.42
N GLY A 827 3.48 0.22 29.64
CA GLY A 827 3.98 1.55 30.00
C GLY A 827 4.37 2.44 28.82
N LEU A 828 4.38 1.92 27.59
CA LEU A 828 4.63 2.71 26.40
C LEU A 828 3.33 3.29 25.85
N THR A 829 3.34 4.60 25.61
CA THR A 829 2.26 5.31 24.94
C THR A 829 2.77 6.03 23.71
N LEU A 830 1.99 6.04 22.64
CA LEU A 830 2.16 6.87 21.47
C LEU A 830 1.34 8.15 21.69
N GLN A 831 1.98 9.32 21.69
CA GLN A 831 1.33 10.58 22.04
C GLN A 831 1.50 11.67 20.98
N ALA A 832 0.59 12.64 20.99
CA ALA A 832 0.77 13.96 20.39
C ALA A 832 0.94 15.00 21.51
N GLN A 833 1.89 15.92 21.39
CA GLN A 833 2.12 16.99 22.37
C GLN A 833 2.39 18.34 21.67
N PRO A 834 1.85 19.48 22.16
CA PRO A 834 2.11 20.78 21.55
C PRO A 834 3.60 21.12 21.51
N GLY A 835 4.05 21.67 20.38
CA GLY A 835 5.45 22.03 20.17
C GLY A 835 6.33 20.90 19.64
N GLN A 836 5.85 19.65 19.69
CA GLN A 836 6.59 18.46 19.30
C GLN A 836 6.09 17.86 17.95
N PRO A 837 6.86 16.97 17.31
CA PRO A 837 6.36 16.14 16.21
C PRO A 837 5.20 15.24 16.66
N PHE A 838 4.29 14.91 15.74
CA PHE A 838 3.24 13.92 15.97
C PHE A 838 3.85 12.51 16.15
N GLY A 839 3.28 11.70 17.03
CA GLY A 839 3.67 10.30 17.20
C GLY A 839 4.94 10.15 18.03
N LEU A 840 4.93 10.72 19.23
CA LEU A 840 5.97 10.57 20.23
C LEU A 840 5.83 9.23 20.93
N LEU A 841 6.94 8.49 21.05
CA LEU A 841 7.04 7.33 21.93
C LEU A 841 7.36 7.85 23.34
N VAL A 842 6.42 7.69 24.26
CA VAL A 842 6.54 8.15 25.65
C VAL A 842 6.48 6.96 26.57
N GLY A 843 7.47 6.83 27.45
CA GLY A 843 7.61 5.72 28.37
C GLY A 843 8.61 6.02 29.48
N ARG A 844 8.89 5.04 30.32
CA ARG A 844 9.92 5.12 31.36
C ARG A 844 11.28 4.82 30.75
N GLY A 845 12.31 5.18 31.50
CA GLY A 845 13.67 4.84 31.14
C GLY A 845 14.56 4.75 32.35
N PHE A 846 15.87 4.73 32.13
CA PHE A 846 16.83 4.63 33.21
C PHE A 846 16.93 5.94 33.99
N GLU A 847 17.13 5.85 35.30
CA GLU A 847 17.58 6.97 36.12
C GLU A 847 19.05 7.27 35.79
N ARG A 848 19.41 8.55 35.72
CA ARG A 848 20.74 9.00 35.28
C ARG A 848 21.29 10.07 36.21
N ASN A 849 22.61 10.06 36.40
CA ASN A 849 23.30 11.13 37.12
C ASN A 849 23.41 12.42 36.28
N GLU A 850 24.05 13.45 36.82
CA GLU A 850 24.23 14.75 36.16
C GLU A 850 25.07 14.68 34.86
N ASN A 851 25.87 13.62 34.69
CA ASN A 851 26.68 13.38 33.49
C ASN A 851 25.93 12.55 32.43
N GLY A 852 24.75 12.01 32.75
CA GLY A 852 23.94 11.16 31.86
C GLY A 852 24.21 9.65 32.00
N ASP A 853 25.07 9.22 32.92
CA ASP A 853 25.36 7.80 33.16
C ASP A 853 24.18 7.12 33.85
N ILE A 854 23.88 5.86 33.50
CA ILE A 854 22.81 5.08 34.16
C ILE A 854 23.19 4.82 35.62
N ILE A 855 22.25 5.05 36.54
CA ILE A 855 22.42 4.72 37.95
C ILE A 855 22.07 3.26 38.18
N TYR A 856 22.93 2.56 38.92
CA TYR A 856 22.77 1.18 39.34
C TYR A 856 22.62 1.09 40.87
N GLU A 857 21.75 0.19 41.32
CA GLU A 857 21.63 -0.23 42.72
C GLU A 857 21.69 -1.77 42.78
N ASN A 858 22.57 -2.29 43.65
CA ASN A 858 22.79 -3.74 43.79
C ASN A 858 23.07 -4.46 42.44
N GLY A 859 23.75 -3.78 41.52
CA GLY A 859 24.10 -4.29 40.20
C GLY A 859 22.97 -4.29 39.16
N LEU A 860 21.78 -3.80 39.52
CA LEU A 860 20.65 -3.60 38.61
C LEU A 860 20.43 -2.12 38.30
N PRO A 861 19.99 -1.78 37.07
CA PRO A 861 19.72 -0.40 36.74
C PRO A 861 18.48 0.11 37.48
N VAL A 862 18.52 1.36 37.93
CA VAL A 862 17.36 2.02 38.52
C VAL A 862 16.50 2.60 37.39
N VAL A 863 15.19 2.35 37.47
CA VAL A 863 14.21 2.87 36.52
C VAL A 863 13.61 4.16 37.08
N ASP A 864 13.67 5.21 36.27
CA ASP A 864 12.93 6.44 36.52
C ASP A 864 11.44 6.18 36.28
N ASN A 865 10.64 6.31 37.34
CA ASN A 865 9.19 6.07 37.29
C ASN A 865 8.42 7.20 36.60
N THR A 866 9.09 8.28 36.18
CA THR A 866 8.46 9.35 35.39
C THR A 866 8.46 9.00 33.90
N GLN A 867 7.36 9.32 33.22
CA GLN A 867 7.28 9.17 31.77
C GLN A 867 8.03 10.30 31.07
N LYS A 868 8.86 9.93 30.09
CA LYS A 868 9.66 10.85 29.26
C LYS A 868 9.49 10.52 27.78
N ILE A 869 9.77 11.51 26.93
CA ILE A 869 9.80 11.32 25.48
C ILE A 869 11.06 10.50 25.13
N LEU A 870 10.87 9.30 24.59
CA LEU A 870 11.92 8.38 24.16
C LEU A 870 12.27 8.53 22.68
N GLY A 871 11.42 9.23 21.91
CA GLY A 871 11.65 9.63 20.52
C GLY A 871 10.36 9.81 19.74
N ASP A 872 10.44 9.90 18.42
CA ASP A 872 9.27 10.03 17.54
C ASP A 872 9.35 9.10 16.33
N ILE A 873 8.20 8.78 15.74
CA ILE A 873 8.09 7.77 14.67
C ILE A 873 8.44 8.31 13.27
N ASN A 874 8.63 9.63 13.12
CA ASN A 874 8.76 10.25 11.80
C ASN A 874 10.18 10.07 11.24
N PRO A 875 10.34 9.70 9.97
CA PRO A 875 11.64 9.73 9.35
C PRO A 875 12.11 11.17 9.13
N ASP A 876 13.42 11.40 9.27
CA ASP A 876 14.07 12.65 8.91
C ASP A 876 13.98 12.88 7.39
N TRP A 877 14.16 11.79 6.62
CA TRP A 877 14.03 11.79 5.18
C TRP A 877 13.71 10.41 4.62
N THR A 878 13.08 10.40 3.44
CA THR A 878 12.86 9.19 2.62
C THR A 878 13.37 9.41 1.20
N GLY A 879 13.72 8.34 0.51
CA GLY A 879 14.16 8.44 -0.87
C GLY A 879 14.42 7.08 -1.50
N GLY A 880 14.62 7.08 -2.80
CA GLY A 880 14.90 5.86 -3.55
C GLY A 880 15.69 6.13 -4.82
N ILE A 881 16.36 5.07 -5.27
CA ILE A 881 17.19 5.03 -6.47
C ILE A 881 16.69 3.88 -7.33
N ASN A 882 16.15 4.21 -8.50
CA ASN A 882 15.83 3.24 -9.53
C ASN A 882 16.91 3.28 -10.62
N LEU A 883 17.45 2.12 -10.95
CA LEU A 883 18.43 1.93 -12.01
C LEU A 883 17.78 1.07 -13.08
N SER A 884 17.75 1.55 -14.32
CA SER A 884 17.21 0.82 -15.46
C SER A 884 18.24 0.71 -16.57
N LEU A 885 18.58 -0.51 -16.95
CA LEU A 885 19.54 -0.81 -18.01
C LEU A 885 18.86 -1.68 -19.06
N GLY A 886 19.03 -1.34 -20.33
CA GLY A 886 18.60 -2.17 -21.43
C GLY A 886 19.74 -2.49 -22.37
N TYR A 887 19.79 -3.72 -22.85
CA TYR A 887 20.69 -4.15 -23.91
C TYR A 887 19.96 -5.07 -24.87
N LYS A 888 19.72 -4.58 -26.10
CA LYS A 888 18.84 -5.24 -27.09
C LYS A 888 17.49 -5.61 -26.45
N ASP A 889 17.13 -6.89 -26.47
CA ASP A 889 15.87 -7.39 -25.93
C ASP A 889 15.89 -7.69 -24.41
N PHE A 890 17.02 -7.45 -23.74
CA PHE A 890 17.15 -7.58 -22.28
C PHE A 890 16.93 -6.25 -21.57
N THR A 891 16.25 -6.31 -20.43
CA THR A 891 16.04 -5.18 -19.52
C THR A 891 16.34 -5.61 -18.09
N LEU A 892 17.17 -4.85 -17.39
CA LEU A 892 17.48 -5.01 -15.98
C LEU A 892 17.03 -3.75 -15.24
N SER A 893 16.24 -3.92 -14.19
CA SER A 893 15.81 -2.83 -13.29
C SER A 893 16.21 -3.18 -11.87
N SER A 894 16.64 -2.19 -11.08
CA SER A 894 16.87 -2.36 -9.65
C SER A 894 16.43 -1.12 -8.87
N LEU A 895 15.72 -1.34 -7.77
CA LEU A 895 15.25 -0.30 -6.86
C LEU A 895 15.88 -0.45 -5.48
N VAL A 896 16.53 0.60 -5.02
CA VAL A 896 16.97 0.76 -3.63
C VAL A 896 16.10 1.83 -2.97
N ASP A 897 15.54 1.51 -1.81
CA ASP A 897 14.71 2.42 -1.01
C ASP A 897 15.36 2.69 0.33
N ALA A 898 15.19 3.90 0.83
CA ALA A 898 15.77 4.36 2.07
C ALA A 898 14.76 5.18 2.88
N LYS A 899 14.66 4.83 4.15
CA LYS A 899 13.99 5.60 5.20
C LYS A 899 15.01 5.84 6.29
N MET A 900 15.34 7.09 6.58
CA MET A 900 16.32 7.42 7.62
C MET A 900 15.68 8.26 8.71
N GLY A 901 16.04 7.97 9.96
CA GLY A 901 15.46 8.56 11.15
C GLY A 901 14.19 7.86 11.64
N GLY A 902 13.57 8.45 12.65
CA GLY A 902 12.46 7.88 13.39
C GLY A 902 12.89 6.78 14.38
N LYS A 903 11.98 6.48 15.30
CA LYS A 903 12.15 5.45 16.32
C LYS A 903 11.06 4.39 16.23
N ILE A 904 11.39 3.18 16.67
CA ILE A 904 10.48 2.06 16.81
C ILE A 904 10.72 1.37 18.15
N HIS A 905 9.65 1.02 18.83
CA HIS A 905 9.71 0.17 20.01
C HIS A 905 9.52 -1.31 19.62
N SER A 906 10.47 -2.19 19.98
CA SER A 906 10.38 -3.62 19.67
C SER A 906 10.22 -4.47 20.92
N MET A 907 9.04 -5.06 21.06
CA MET A 907 8.77 -6.05 22.10
C MET A 907 9.32 -7.43 21.74
N THR A 908 9.57 -7.75 20.47
CA THR A 908 10.36 -8.94 20.12
C THR A 908 11.75 -8.88 20.75
N TYR A 909 12.39 -7.70 20.74
CA TYR A 909 13.69 -7.53 21.41
C TYR A 909 13.55 -7.60 22.94
N ALA A 910 12.64 -6.82 23.52
CA ALA A 910 12.46 -6.75 24.97
C ALA A 910 12.15 -8.13 25.58
N TRP A 911 11.09 -8.78 25.10
CA TRP A 911 10.67 -10.08 25.60
C TRP A 911 11.62 -11.20 25.21
N GLY A 912 12.28 -11.12 24.05
CA GLY A 912 13.27 -12.13 23.67
C GLY A 912 14.54 -12.08 24.54
N ARG A 913 14.91 -10.89 25.03
CA ARG A 913 15.97 -10.72 26.04
C ARG A 913 15.50 -11.21 27.40
N TYR A 914 14.28 -10.86 27.79
CA TYR A 914 13.66 -11.28 29.04
C TYR A 914 13.55 -12.81 29.13
N SER A 915 13.08 -13.48 28.09
CA SER A 915 12.84 -14.94 28.04
C SER A 915 14.10 -15.76 27.80
N GLY A 916 15.25 -15.13 27.50
CA GLY A 916 16.51 -15.84 27.32
C GLY A 916 16.69 -16.51 25.95
N VAL A 917 15.87 -16.15 24.95
CA VAL A 917 15.89 -16.81 23.62
C VAL A 917 16.82 -16.12 22.62
N LEU A 918 17.11 -14.82 22.78
CA LEU A 918 17.95 -14.06 21.85
C LEU A 918 19.45 -14.29 22.09
N ALA A 919 20.25 -14.17 21.02
CA ALA A 919 21.69 -14.44 21.03
C ALA A 919 22.45 -13.64 22.11
N GLU A 920 22.06 -12.40 22.35
CA GLU A 920 22.67 -11.50 23.31
C GLU A 920 22.57 -12.03 24.75
N THR A 921 21.64 -12.95 25.04
CA THR A 921 21.43 -13.49 26.40
C THR A 921 22.53 -14.46 26.83
N LEU A 922 23.44 -14.81 25.92
CA LEU A 922 24.69 -15.52 26.21
C LEU A 922 25.74 -14.63 26.89
N TYR A 923 25.66 -13.31 26.71
CA TYR A 923 26.62 -12.40 27.33
C TYR A 923 26.52 -12.46 28.85
N GLY A 924 27.65 -12.75 29.50
CA GLY A 924 27.71 -12.88 30.96
C GLY A 924 26.89 -14.04 31.53
N ARG A 925 26.47 -15.00 30.71
CA ARG A 925 25.57 -16.09 31.12
C ARG A 925 26.14 -16.91 32.29
N GLU A 926 27.41 -17.30 32.21
CA GLU A 926 28.12 -18.05 33.27
C GLU A 926 28.89 -17.17 34.25
N THR A 927 29.29 -15.97 33.83
CA THR A 927 30.20 -15.09 34.59
C THR A 927 29.49 -13.95 35.32
N GLY A 928 28.19 -13.77 35.07
CA GLY A 928 27.45 -12.57 35.41
C GLY A 928 27.75 -11.39 34.48
N ILE A 929 26.95 -10.33 34.63
CA ILE A 929 26.98 -9.08 33.88
C ILE A 929 27.27 -7.93 34.86
N VAL A 930 28.19 -7.06 34.50
CA VAL A 930 28.33 -5.72 35.10
C VAL A 930 27.69 -4.74 34.12
N GLY A 931 26.63 -4.06 34.55
CA GLY A 931 25.94 -3.06 33.73
C GLY A 931 26.77 -1.80 33.53
N ASP A 932 26.66 -1.18 32.37
CA ASP A 932 27.38 0.03 31.99
C ASP A 932 26.72 1.28 32.61
N GLY A 933 27.36 1.84 33.63
CA GLY A 933 26.84 2.97 34.39
C GLY A 933 27.60 3.19 35.70
N VAL A 934 26.95 3.82 36.67
CA VAL A 934 27.56 4.25 37.93
C VAL A 934 26.78 3.77 39.15
N ILE A 935 27.46 3.65 40.28
CA ILE A 935 26.88 3.43 41.61
C ILE A 935 27.28 4.58 42.55
N SER A 936 26.47 4.84 43.59
CA SER A 936 26.79 5.85 44.59
C SER A 936 28.07 5.49 45.36
N ASP A 937 28.96 6.46 45.56
CA ASP A 937 30.16 6.30 46.40
C ASP A 937 29.88 6.43 47.91
N GLY A 938 28.62 6.70 48.29
CA GLY A 938 28.17 6.92 49.66
C GLY A 938 28.49 8.31 50.26
N ASN A 939 29.19 9.17 49.52
CA ASN A 939 29.59 10.52 49.91
C ASN A 939 28.99 11.61 48.99
N GLY A 940 28.00 11.27 48.18
CA GLY A 940 27.35 12.17 47.23
C GLY A 940 28.02 12.25 45.86
N GLY A 941 28.97 11.35 45.56
CA GLY A 941 29.60 11.18 44.25
C GLY A 941 29.23 9.85 43.57
N TRP A 942 29.78 9.65 42.37
CA TRP A 942 29.51 8.50 41.50
C TRP A 942 30.82 7.80 41.13
N ILE A 943 30.84 6.47 41.17
CA ILE A 943 31.93 5.63 40.65
C ILE A 943 31.39 4.63 39.62
N PRO A 944 32.22 4.13 38.67
CA PRO A 944 31.79 3.11 37.73
C PRO A 944 31.21 1.89 38.45
N ASN A 945 30.08 1.39 37.95
CA ASN A 945 29.46 0.18 38.47
C ASN A 945 30.44 -0.99 38.35
N ASN A 946 30.61 -1.73 39.45
CA ASN A 946 31.47 -2.91 39.53
C ASN A 946 30.75 -4.12 40.12
N VAL A 947 29.44 -4.03 40.35
CA VAL A 947 28.63 -5.09 40.95
C VAL A 947 28.21 -6.06 39.86
N VAL A 948 28.63 -7.32 39.99
CA VAL A 948 28.26 -8.42 39.09
C VAL A 948 26.86 -8.91 39.43
N THR A 949 26.00 -9.02 38.41
CA THR A 949 24.64 -9.56 38.53
C THR A 949 24.46 -10.75 37.61
N GLU A 950 23.67 -11.73 38.03
CA GLU A 950 23.30 -12.87 37.19
C GLU A 950 22.62 -12.42 35.89
N ALA A 951 22.97 -13.05 34.78
CA ALA A 951 22.51 -12.63 33.46
C ALA A 951 20.98 -12.60 33.34
N LYS A 952 20.28 -13.61 33.89
CA LYS A 952 18.81 -13.65 33.89
C LYS A 952 18.21 -12.45 34.60
N LYS A 953 18.63 -12.24 35.86
CA LYS A 953 18.14 -11.16 36.71
C LYS A 953 18.41 -9.79 36.07
N PHE A 954 19.60 -9.61 35.49
CA PHE A 954 19.94 -8.40 34.74
C PHE A 954 19.01 -8.20 33.54
N ASN A 955 18.83 -9.22 32.69
CA ASN A 955 17.98 -9.11 31.50
C ASN A 955 16.51 -8.83 31.87
N GLN A 956 15.97 -9.51 32.87
CA GLN A 956 14.58 -9.31 33.30
C GLN A 956 14.35 -7.92 33.92
N ALA A 957 15.35 -7.36 34.61
CA ALA A 957 15.27 -6.00 35.13
C ALA A 957 15.41 -4.92 34.05
N VAL A 958 16.28 -5.15 33.06
CA VAL A 958 16.58 -4.17 31.99
C VAL A 958 15.49 -4.13 30.94
N TYR A 959 15.00 -5.29 30.49
CA TYR A 959 14.13 -5.45 29.33
C TYR A 959 12.70 -5.86 29.69
N GLY A 960 12.32 -5.70 30.97
CA GLY A 960 10.94 -5.86 31.40
C GLY A 960 10.03 -4.75 30.85
N ASN A 961 8.72 -4.97 30.90
CA ASN A 961 7.70 -3.97 30.52
C ASN A 961 7.59 -2.78 31.48
N ASN A 962 8.54 -2.64 32.41
CA ASN A 962 8.70 -1.50 33.29
C ASN A 962 9.74 -0.48 32.78
N ASN A 963 10.47 -0.79 31.71
CA ASN A 963 11.52 0.06 31.16
C ASN A 963 11.52 0.08 29.62
N GLU A 964 10.74 0.99 29.06
CA GLU A 964 10.54 1.10 27.61
C GLU A 964 11.78 1.62 26.86
N GLU A 965 12.66 2.42 27.49
CA GLU A 965 13.88 2.96 26.87
C GLU A 965 14.81 1.84 26.32
N SER A 966 14.82 0.68 26.97
CA SER A 966 15.70 -0.45 26.63
C SER A 966 15.43 -1.10 25.27
N SER A 967 14.25 -0.86 24.70
CA SER A 967 13.73 -1.48 23.47
C SER A 967 13.32 -0.47 22.41
N ILE A 968 13.80 0.78 22.51
CA ILE A 968 13.62 1.83 21.51
C ILE A 968 14.82 1.87 20.57
N PHE A 969 14.59 1.66 19.28
CA PHE A 969 15.63 1.62 18.26
C PHE A 969 15.41 2.66 17.17
N ASP A 970 16.50 3.05 16.51
CA ASP A 970 16.45 3.86 15.30
C ASP A 970 15.85 3.04 14.15
N ALA A 971 14.77 3.54 13.56
CA ALA A 971 13.99 2.86 12.52
C ALA A 971 14.57 3.04 11.10
N SER A 972 15.81 3.52 10.99
CA SER A 972 16.49 3.70 9.70
C SER A 972 16.72 2.37 8.98
N TYR A 973 16.46 2.37 7.68
CA TYR A 973 16.83 1.27 6.80
C TYR A 973 17.20 1.73 5.39
N VAL A 974 18.01 0.90 4.74
CA VAL A 974 18.19 0.90 3.28
C VAL A 974 17.90 -0.52 2.79
N LYS A 975 16.99 -0.66 1.83
CA LYS A 975 16.53 -1.95 1.29
C LYS A 975 16.76 -2.06 -0.20
N LEU A 976 17.22 -3.22 -0.64
CA LEU A 976 17.14 -3.65 -2.04
C LEU A 976 15.70 -4.13 -2.28
N ARG A 977 14.84 -3.18 -2.68
CA ARG A 977 13.39 -3.39 -2.82
C ARG A 977 13.03 -4.26 -4.00
N GLU A 978 13.71 -4.07 -5.12
CA GLU A 978 13.37 -4.77 -6.35
C GLU A 978 14.62 -5.03 -7.19
N VAL A 979 14.67 -6.20 -7.80
CA VAL A 979 15.55 -6.52 -8.93
C VAL A 979 14.70 -7.26 -9.95
N ARG A 980 14.75 -6.81 -11.20
CA ARG A 980 13.95 -7.36 -12.28
C ARG A 980 14.79 -7.55 -13.53
N LEU A 981 14.78 -8.76 -14.07
CA LEU A 981 15.39 -9.08 -15.35
C LEU A 981 14.30 -9.54 -16.32
N GLY A 982 14.06 -8.75 -17.36
CA GLY A 982 13.13 -9.06 -18.44
C GLY A 982 13.86 -9.40 -19.74
N TYR A 983 13.32 -10.36 -20.48
CA TYR A 983 13.74 -10.71 -21.83
C TYR A 983 12.50 -10.77 -22.74
N SER A 984 12.46 -9.90 -23.73
CA SER A 984 11.46 -9.95 -24.79
C SER A 984 11.97 -10.84 -25.92
N LEU A 985 11.14 -11.73 -26.46
CA LEU A 985 11.57 -12.53 -27.60
C LEU A 985 11.69 -11.63 -28.84
N PRO A 986 12.78 -11.75 -29.64
CA PRO A 986 12.91 -10.99 -30.87
C PRO A 986 11.73 -11.26 -31.81
N LYS A 987 11.09 -10.19 -32.31
CA LYS A 987 9.91 -10.30 -33.19
C LYS A 987 10.11 -11.24 -34.38
N LYS A 988 11.33 -11.26 -34.95
CA LYS A 988 11.72 -12.15 -36.06
C LYS A 988 11.47 -13.64 -35.78
N TRP A 989 11.47 -14.05 -34.51
CA TRP A 989 11.20 -15.44 -34.12
C TRP A 989 9.70 -15.75 -34.08
N LEU A 990 8.85 -14.72 -34.11
CA LEU A 990 7.40 -14.79 -33.99
C LEU A 990 6.66 -14.50 -35.32
N ASP A 991 7.34 -14.00 -36.36
CA ASP A 991 6.75 -13.56 -37.64
C ASP A 991 5.84 -14.61 -38.32
N ASN A 992 6.04 -15.90 -38.07
CA ASN A 992 5.24 -17.01 -38.62
C ASN A 992 4.28 -17.64 -37.60
N THR A 993 3.99 -16.95 -36.51
CA THR A 993 3.12 -17.42 -35.43
C THR A 993 1.93 -16.47 -35.26
N SER A 994 0.89 -16.90 -34.54
CA SER A 994 -0.21 -16.03 -34.13
C SER A 994 0.12 -15.22 -32.87
N ILE A 995 1.40 -15.11 -32.50
CA ILE A 995 1.86 -14.47 -31.27
C ILE A 995 2.57 -13.17 -31.66
N ASP A 996 2.09 -12.05 -31.15
CA ASP A 996 2.67 -10.73 -31.40
C ASP A 996 3.88 -10.45 -30.50
N ASN A 997 3.86 -10.93 -29.26
CA ASN A 997 4.92 -10.69 -28.29
C ASN A 997 4.96 -11.76 -27.19
N ILE A 998 6.19 -12.12 -26.77
CA ILE A 998 6.44 -12.92 -25.57
C ILE A 998 7.48 -12.19 -24.73
N LYS A 999 7.15 -11.91 -23.47
CA LYS A 999 8.10 -11.38 -22.48
C LYS A 999 8.19 -12.32 -21.29
N LEU A 1000 9.41 -12.76 -21.02
CA LEU A 1000 9.77 -13.50 -19.82
C LEU A 1000 10.40 -12.53 -18.82
N SER A 1001 10.12 -12.68 -17.54
CA SER A 1001 10.77 -11.88 -16.50
C SER A 1001 11.00 -12.66 -15.22
N VAL A 1002 12.15 -12.43 -14.59
CA VAL A 1002 12.45 -12.87 -13.23
C VAL A 1002 12.42 -11.63 -12.36
N VAL A 1003 11.66 -11.66 -11.27
CA VAL A 1003 11.51 -10.53 -10.38
C VAL A 1003 11.74 -10.96 -8.94
N ALA A 1004 12.56 -10.22 -8.23
CA ALA A 1004 12.79 -10.39 -6.80
C ALA A 1004 12.42 -9.11 -6.09
N ARG A 1005 11.60 -9.21 -5.04
CA ARG A 1005 11.14 -8.08 -4.23
C ARG A 1005 11.44 -8.27 -2.75
N ASN A 1006 11.69 -7.15 -2.07
CA ASN A 1006 12.20 -7.10 -0.69
C ASN A 1006 13.36 -8.08 -0.52
N LEU A 1007 14.35 -7.99 -1.42
CA LEU A 1007 15.39 -9.01 -1.55
C LEU A 1007 16.33 -9.00 -0.34
N ALA A 1008 16.75 -7.81 0.10
CA ALA A 1008 17.66 -7.67 1.22
C ALA A 1008 17.51 -6.32 1.93
N ILE A 1009 17.79 -6.32 3.23
CA ILE A 1009 18.05 -5.10 3.99
C ILE A 1009 19.56 -4.86 3.95
N LEU A 1010 19.98 -3.82 3.24
CA LEU A 1010 21.38 -3.47 3.04
C LEU A 1010 21.96 -2.73 4.26
N TYR A 1011 21.10 -2.02 4.97
CA TYR A 1011 21.44 -1.29 6.18
C TYR A 1011 20.21 -1.25 7.10
N LYS A 1012 20.41 -1.50 8.39
CA LYS A 1012 19.43 -1.23 9.45
C LYS A 1012 20.15 -1.00 10.78
N LYS A 1013 19.51 -0.29 11.70
CA LYS A 1013 19.95 -0.15 13.09
C LYS A 1013 19.11 -0.93 14.10
N THR A 1014 17.97 -1.47 13.66
CA THR A 1014 17.10 -2.29 14.52
C THR A 1014 17.61 -3.74 14.59
N PRO A 1015 17.81 -4.30 15.80
CA PRO A 1015 18.16 -5.71 15.96
C PRO A 1015 16.96 -6.61 15.65
N HIS A 1016 17.21 -7.81 15.11
CA HIS A 1016 16.28 -8.94 14.92
C HIS A 1016 15.00 -8.74 14.08
N ILE A 1017 14.54 -7.52 13.87
CA ILE A 1017 13.31 -7.20 13.15
C ILE A 1017 13.58 -6.39 11.88
N ASP A 1018 12.59 -6.37 11.00
CA ASP A 1018 12.48 -5.38 9.94
C ASP A 1018 11.85 -4.10 10.54
N PRO A 1019 12.51 -2.92 10.47
CA PRO A 1019 11.96 -1.67 10.99
C PRO A 1019 10.72 -1.15 10.24
N GLU A 1020 10.39 -1.72 9.08
CA GLU A 1020 9.14 -1.46 8.38
C GLU A 1020 8.04 -2.42 8.87
N SER A 1021 7.43 -2.06 10.01
CA SER A 1021 6.42 -2.88 10.70
C SER A 1021 5.27 -2.01 11.23
N GLY A 1022 4.08 -2.59 11.33
CA GLY A 1022 2.90 -2.00 11.99
C GLY A 1022 1.72 -2.98 12.05
N PHE A 1023 0.80 -2.82 13.01
CA PHE A 1023 -0.31 -3.78 13.15
C PHE A 1023 -1.38 -3.64 12.07
N SER A 1024 -1.63 -2.40 11.66
CA SER A 1024 -2.69 -2.03 10.72
C SER A 1024 -2.37 -0.68 10.08
N SER A 1025 -3.31 -0.15 9.28
CA SER A 1025 -3.20 1.20 8.73
C SER A 1025 -3.58 2.33 9.71
N ALA A 1026 -3.95 2.01 10.95
CA ALA A 1026 -4.37 3.00 11.96
C ALA A 1026 -3.20 3.82 12.53
N ASN A 1027 -3.44 5.10 12.81
CA ASN A 1027 -2.40 6.02 13.33
C ASN A 1027 -1.85 5.60 14.70
N GLY A 1028 -2.69 5.05 15.59
CA GLY A 1028 -2.31 4.63 16.95
C GLY A 1028 -1.43 3.38 17.00
N GLU A 1029 -1.38 2.63 15.90
CA GLU A 1029 -0.70 1.33 15.80
C GLU A 1029 0.70 1.43 15.13
N GLN A 1030 1.22 2.65 14.96
CA GLN A 1030 2.50 2.90 14.30
C GLN A 1030 3.65 3.01 15.30
N GLY A 1031 4.87 2.71 14.85
CA GLY A 1031 6.09 2.89 15.67
C GLY A 1031 6.28 1.85 16.77
N GLN A 1032 5.48 0.79 16.77
CA GLN A 1032 5.53 -0.29 17.74
C GLN A 1032 5.52 -1.64 17.03
N GLU A 1033 6.24 -2.61 17.58
CA GLU A 1033 6.37 -3.97 17.06
C GLU A 1033 6.21 -4.96 18.23
N PHE A 1034 5.26 -5.90 18.10
CA PHE A 1034 4.82 -6.80 19.17
C PHE A 1034 4.71 -8.25 18.65
N GLY A 1035 5.81 -8.80 18.15
CA GLY A 1035 5.82 -10.11 17.49
C GLY A 1035 5.17 -10.06 16.11
N GLN A 1036 5.47 -9.03 15.31
CA GLN A 1036 4.87 -8.93 13.99
C GLN A 1036 5.36 -10.07 13.08
N LEU A 1037 4.47 -10.61 12.25
CA LEU A 1037 4.86 -11.59 11.25
C LEU A 1037 5.90 -11.00 10.30
N PRO A 1038 7.00 -11.73 10.00
CA PRO A 1038 8.14 -11.19 9.29
C PRO A 1038 7.75 -10.74 7.88
N SER A 1039 8.37 -9.66 7.41
CA SER A 1039 8.30 -9.25 6.00
C SER A 1039 8.68 -10.39 5.07
N ALA A 1040 8.05 -10.46 3.90
CA ALA A 1040 8.34 -11.49 2.90
C ALA A 1040 9.43 -11.05 1.93
N ARG A 1041 10.45 -11.90 1.73
CA ARG A 1041 11.30 -11.92 0.54
C ARG A 1041 10.57 -12.68 -0.56
N ASN A 1042 10.32 -12.01 -1.67
CA ASN A 1042 9.59 -12.57 -2.81
C ASN A 1042 10.54 -12.80 -4.00
N ILE A 1043 10.46 -13.97 -4.63
CA ILE A 1043 11.15 -14.26 -5.90
C ILE A 1043 10.13 -14.91 -6.82
N GLY A 1044 9.98 -14.39 -8.03
CA GLY A 1044 8.97 -14.85 -8.96
C GLY A 1044 9.37 -14.79 -10.42
N PHE A 1045 8.54 -15.44 -11.22
CA PHE A 1045 8.65 -15.54 -12.67
C PHE A 1045 7.37 -15.01 -13.29
N ASN A 1046 7.49 -14.23 -14.35
CA ASN A 1046 6.37 -13.71 -15.11
C ASN A 1046 6.52 -14.09 -16.58
N LEU A 1047 5.42 -14.54 -17.18
CA LEU A 1047 5.30 -14.76 -18.62
C LEU A 1047 4.12 -13.94 -19.13
N ASN A 1048 4.40 -13.00 -20.03
CA ASN A 1048 3.41 -12.22 -20.76
C ASN A 1048 3.41 -12.67 -22.22
N VAL A 1049 2.24 -13.02 -22.74
CA VAL A 1049 2.03 -13.41 -24.15
C VAL A 1049 0.91 -12.55 -24.73
N GLN A 1050 1.14 -11.99 -25.91
CA GLN A 1050 0.17 -11.20 -26.66
C GLN A 1050 -0.04 -11.83 -28.04
N PHE A 1051 -1.30 -11.88 -28.50
CA PHE A 1051 -1.76 -12.48 -29.74
C PHE A 1051 -2.59 -11.50 -30.56
#